data_AF-A0AAV2DF40-F1
#
_entry.id   AF-A0AAV2DF40-F1
#
_cell.length_a   1.000
_cell.length_b   1.000
_cell.length_c   1.000
_cell.angle_alpha   90.00
_cell.angle_beta   90.00
_cell.angle_gamma   90.00
#
_symmetry.space_group_name_H-M   'P 1'
#
loop_
_entity.id
_entity.type
_entity.pdbx_description
1 polymer ?
#
loop_
_entity_poly.entity_id
_entity_poly.type
_entity_poly.pdbx_seq_one_letter_code
_entity_poly.pdbx_strand_id
1 'polypeptide(L)'
;MGRLLVLLTFFLFVAAFHVSLSAATDPRDAAALRSLKEIWRNLPPSWTQSDDPCGFPWEGVTCKNSRVSALGLSSMGLKGKLSGDIGGLTELRSLDLSYNRDLVGQLTPRLGDLQKLNILILVGCGFSGGIPDELGKLSELSFLALNSNNLTGRIPPSLGNLSKLYWLDLADNQLTGNIPVSTPDTPGLDLLLKAKHFHFNKNQLSGPIPPKLFSPVMVLIHVLFDGNQLNGSIPDTLGLVVTIEVLRLDRNALVGRIPSNLNKLLNINELNLAHNRLTGPLPNLTGMNNLNYVDLSSNFFEPSEAPTWFSTLPSLTTLVMEHGSLQGPLPPKIFSFPQIQQVLLNDNAFNGTLSMGDSISPQLQLVDLQNNQISSVTLTAGYTNTLILVGNPVCTALSNTNYCQLQREQSSKSYSTSLANCGTKLCTADQKLSPQSCDCAYPYEGTLYFRGPSFRDLTDVSTFHALEMSLWVKLGLTPGSVSLQNPIFNSDDYLQIQLALFPPASAGKYFNRSEIQRIGFDLSNQTYKPPHEFGPYYFIASPYPFPGDHGRASIGRGLVAGIASGCSVLVLCLVAVAIYAIRQKKRAEKAIVFSKPFASWAAASRKDSSGGAGAPQLKGARWFSYDELKKCTNNFSGSNELGSGGYGKVYRGMLSDGQIVAVKRARQGSLQGGQEFKTEIELLSRVHHKNLLALIGFCFEQGEQMLVYEFMPNGSLKESLTGKSGIHLDWRRRLRIALGSARGLAYLHELANPPIIHRDIKSTNILLDQNLSAKVADFGLSKLVCDSTKGHVSTQVKGTLGYLDPEYYMTQQLTEKSDVYSFGVVVLELVTARQPIEKGKYIVRQVRAKMTLEAEEGEEEDYCGLKDMIDPSIIAEVGTAGTSLRRVLELAMQCVEESAGDRPTMSQAVKTIEEILQEEGVNGNSTSASSSATDFGIHCLRGGGGGGGANLRQHPYCGGSGEVCTSYTKSNSSGGGKGNCKEKCDAFDYSGGYAVSTTVEPK
;
A
#
# COMPACT_ATOMS: atom_id res chain seq x y z
N MET A 1 45.55 -45.77 -26.91
CA MET A 1 44.63 -44.68 -27.29
C MET A 1 43.15 -45.07 -27.15
N GLY A 2 42.63 -46.13 -27.80
CA GLY A 2 41.18 -46.41 -27.90
C GLY A 2 40.31 -46.19 -26.66
N ARG A 3 40.67 -46.71 -25.48
CA ARG A 3 39.89 -46.51 -24.23
C ARG A 3 39.73 -45.05 -23.80
N LEU A 4 40.70 -44.18 -24.13
CA LEU A 4 40.62 -42.75 -23.82
C LEU A 4 39.61 -42.04 -24.73
N LEU A 5 39.50 -42.45 -26.00
CA LEU A 5 38.56 -41.87 -26.96
C LEU A 5 37.10 -42.23 -26.62
N VAL A 6 36.86 -43.45 -26.15
CA VAL A 6 35.54 -43.90 -25.66
C VAL A 6 35.14 -43.13 -24.39
N LEU A 7 36.07 -42.92 -23.45
CA LEU A 7 35.80 -42.09 -22.27
C LEU A 7 35.54 -40.62 -22.63
N LEU A 8 36.29 -40.04 -23.59
CA LEU A 8 36.08 -38.66 -24.02
C LEU A 8 34.73 -38.46 -24.73
N THR A 9 34.34 -39.40 -25.59
CA THR A 9 33.02 -39.38 -26.27
C THR A 9 31.88 -39.59 -25.29
N PHE A 10 32.02 -40.49 -24.30
CA PHE A 10 31.04 -40.64 -23.23
C PHE A 10 30.92 -39.36 -22.37
N PHE A 11 32.04 -38.75 -21.98
CA PHE A 11 32.02 -37.47 -21.25
C PHE A 11 31.42 -36.32 -22.07
N LEU A 12 31.64 -36.28 -23.39
CA LEU A 12 31.00 -35.27 -24.26
C LEU A 12 29.49 -35.52 -24.40
N PHE A 13 29.05 -36.78 -24.48
CA PHE A 13 27.62 -37.12 -24.51
C PHE A 13 26.90 -36.79 -23.20
N VAL A 14 27.55 -37.07 -22.06
CA VAL A 14 27.07 -36.73 -20.71
C VAL A 14 27.13 -35.22 -20.45
N ALA A 15 28.15 -34.51 -20.92
CA ALA A 15 28.22 -33.05 -20.84
C ALA A 15 27.14 -32.38 -21.70
N ALA A 16 26.86 -32.90 -22.90
CA ALA A 16 25.75 -32.43 -23.73
C ALA A 16 24.39 -32.60 -23.01
N PHE A 17 24.17 -33.71 -22.30
CA PHE A 17 22.98 -33.92 -21.48
C PHE A 17 22.90 -33.01 -20.23
N HIS A 18 24.05 -32.64 -19.63
CA HIS A 18 24.07 -31.78 -18.44
C HIS A 18 24.02 -30.26 -18.72
N VAL A 19 23.97 -29.83 -19.99
CA VAL A 19 23.81 -28.41 -20.38
C VAL A 19 22.35 -28.07 -20.74
N SER A 20 21.39 -28.98 -20.54
CA SER A 20 19.98 -28.77 -20.90
C SER A 20 18.99 -29.10 -19.77
N LEU A 21 19.09 -28.36 -18.66
CA LEU A 21 18.10 -28.38 -17.57
C LEU A 21 17.77 -26.99 -17.00
N SER A 22 17.88 -25.93 -17.83
CA SER A 22 16.93 -24.82 -17.71
C SER A 22 15.54 -25.38 -18.04
N ALA A 23 14.58 -25.24 -17.13
CA ALA A 23 13.30 -25.94 -17.21
C ALA A 23 12.37 -25.31 -18.27
N ALA A 24 12.59 -25.67 -19.53
CA ALA A 24 11.86 -25.15 -20.70
C ALA A 24 10.33 -25.26 -20.53
N THR A 25 9.60 -24.28 -21.06
CA THR A 25 8.14 -24.25 -21.09
C THR A 25 7.54 -25.55 -21.63
N ASP A 26 6.45 -26.03 -21.04
CA ASP A 26 5.67 -27.16 -21.57
C ASP A 26 5.36 -26.94 -23.06
N PRO A 27 5.64 -27.92 -23.94
CA PRO A 27 5.49 -27.74 -25.39
C PRO A 27 4.11 -27.25 -25.83
N ARG A 28 3.04 -27.55 -25.07
CA ARG A 28 1.67 -27.08 -25.35
C ARG A 28 1.49 -25.62 -25.03
N ASP A 29 1.99 -25.17 -23.88
CA ASP A 29 1.91 -23.77 -23.46
C ASP A 29 2.75 -22.89 -24.39
N ALA A 30 3.93 -23.38 -24.76
CA ALA A 30 4.81 -22.71 -25.72
C ALA A 30 4.21 -22.69 -27.14
N ALA A 31 3.49 -23.73 -27.56
CA ALA A 31 2.77 -23.74 -28.84
C ALA A 31 1.58 -22.77 -28.85
N ALA A 32 0.78 -22.73 -27.78
CA ALA A 32 -0.34 -21.80 -27.61
C ALA A 32 0.13 -20.34 -27.64
N LEU A 33 1.17 -20.00 -26.86
CA LEU A 33 1.75 -18.65 -26.87
C LEU A 33 2.41 -18.30 -28.22
N ARG A 34 3.00 -19.27 -28.93
CA ARG A 34 3.50 -19.05 -30.30
C ARG A 34 2.37 -18.78 -31.31
N SER A 35 1.23 -19.48 -31.23
CA SER A 35 0.08 -19.19 -32.10
C SER A 35 -0.45 -17.77 -31.87
N LEU A 36 -0.58 -17.36 -30.60
CA LEU A 36 -0.97 -15.99 -30.25
C LEU A 36 0.07 -14.95 -30.71
N LYS A 37 1.38 -15.26 -30.63
CA LYS A 37 2.48 -14.43 -31.14
C LYS A 37 2.41 -14.19 -32.66
N GLU A 38 1.95 -15.14 -33.46
CA GLU A 38 1.76 -14.95 -34.92
C GLU A 38 0.51 -14.13 -35.27
N ILE A 39 -0.51 -14.14 -34.40
CA ILE A 39 -1.80 -13.47 -34.63
C ILE A 39 -1.82 -12.05 -34.07
N TRP A 40 -1.08 -11.78 -32.99
CA TRP A 40 -1.03 -10.48 -32.30
C TRP A 40 0.06 -9.56 -32.85
N ARG A 41 -0.23 -8.26 -32.81
CA ARG A 41 0.70 -7.18 -33.15
C ARG A 41 0.89 -6.28 -31.93
N ASN A 42 1.97 -5.49 -31.94
CA ASN A 42 2.42 -4.67 -30.81
C ASN A 42 2.76 -5.50 -29.55
N LEU A 43 3.34 -6.69 -29.75
CA LEU A 43 3.81 -7.55 -28.67
C LEU A 43 4.96 -6.90 -27.87
N PRO A 44 5.10 -7.21 -26.56
CA PRO A 44 6.25 -6.76 -25.78
C PRO A 44 7.58 -7.25 -26.39
N PRO A 45 8.65 -6.43 -26.41
CA PRO A 45 9.89 -6.76 -27.12
C PRO A 45 10.53 -8.11 -26.72
N SER A 46 10.41 -8.53 -25.46
CA SER A 46 10.88 -9.82 -24.96
C SER A 46 10.33 -11.03 -25.73
N TRP A 47 9.11 -10.97 -26.26
CA TRP A 47 8.47 -12.05 -27.03
C TRP A 47 9.20 -12.37 -28.35
N THR A 48 10.08 -11.46 -28.80
CA THR A 48 10.93 -11.65 -29.99
C THR A 48 12.38 -12.04 -29.67
N GLN A 49 12.76 -12.05 -28.39
CA GLN A 49 14.14 -12.32 -27.93
C GLN A 49 14.37 -13.78 -27.52
N SER A 50 13.30 -14.57 -27.37
CA SER A 50 13.31 -15.97 -26.94
C SER A 50 12.12 -16.73 -27.53
N ASP A 51 12.30 -18.00 -27.90
CA ASP A 51 11.20 -18.94 -28.21
C ASP A 51 10.80 -19.84 -27.02
N ASP A 52 11.49 -19.60 -25.89
CA ASP A 52 11.35 -20.03 -24.49
C ASP A 52 10.50 -19.13 -23.55
N PRO A 53 9.14 -19.14 -23.51
CA PRO A 53 8.37 -18.15 -22.74
C PRO A 53 8.64 -18.11 -21.22
N CYS A 54 9.00 -19.25 -20.63
CA CYS A 54 9.35 -19.39 -19.22
C CYS A 54 10.87 -19.37 -18.97
N GLY A 55 11.68 -19.88 -19.91
CA GLY A 55 13.14 -19.96 -19.78
C GLY A 55 13.84 -18.60 -19.83
N PHE A 56 13.39 -17.70 -20.72
CA PHE A 56 13.71 -16.28 -20.69
C PHE A 56 12.37 -15.52 -20.63
N PRO A 57 11.90 -15.11 -19.44
CA PRO A 57 10.51 -14.71 -19.22
C PRO A 57 10.01 -13.65 -20.20
N TRP A 58 8.99 -14.03 -20.97
CA TRP A 58 8.24 -13.09 -21.81
C TRP A 58 7.47 -12.10 -20.91
N GLU A 59 7.55 -10.81 -21.20
CA GLU A 59 6.84 -9.77 -20.44
C GLU A 59 5.33 -10.06 -20.43
N GLY A 60 4.73 -10.03 -19.23
CA GLY A 60 3.33 -10.42 -19.00
C GLY A 60 3.08 -11.92 -18.82
N VAL A 61 4.04 -12.80 -19.10
CA VAL A 61 3.92 -14.25 -18.92
C VAL A 61 4.50 -14.66 -17.56
N THR A 62 3.65 -15.23 -16.68
CA THR A 62 4.09 -15.74 -15.37
C THR A 62 4.00 -17.26 -15.33
N CYS A 63 5.14 -17.93 -15.18
CA CYS A 63 5.21 -19.39 -15.16
C CYS A 63 5.38 -19.96 -13.75
N LYS A 64 4.82 -21.16 -13.53
CA LYS A 64 5.03 -21.99 -12.33
C LYS A 64 5.26 -23.44 -12.76
N ASN A 65 6.37 -24.04 -12.33
CA ASN A 65 6.77 -25.41 -12.70
C ASN A 65 6.75 -25.62 -14.24
N SER A 66 7.32 -24.68 -15.00
CA SER A 66 7.35 -24.66 -16.48
C SER A 66 5.99 -24.65 -17.19
N ARG A 67 4.89 -24.40 -16.45
CA ARG A 67 3.55 -24.15 -16.99
C ARG A 67 3.19 -22.67 -16.87
N VAL A 68 2.50 -22.13 -17.86
CA VAL A 68 2.01 -20.74 -17.85
C VAL A 68 0.82 -20.65 -16.89
N SER A 69 0.94 -19.73 -15.92
CA SER A 69 0.01 -19.62 -14.79
C SER A 69 -0.69 -18.25 -14.69
N ALA A 70 -0.13 -17.20 -15.30
CA ALA A 70 -0.85 -15.97 -15.61
C ALA A 70 -0.36 -15.34 -16.91
N LEU A 71 -1.25 -14.61 -17.58
CA LEU A 71 -0.98 -13.82 -18.78
C LEU A 71 -1.60 -12.43 -18.59
N GLY A 72 -0.78 -11.45 -18.22
CA GLY A 72 -1.20 -10.07 -17.97
C GLY A 72 -0.57 -9.11 -18.96
N LEU A 73 -1.35 -8.57 -19.90
CA LEU A 73 -0.90 -7.71 -21.00
C LEU A 73 -1.74 -6.41 -21.09
N SER A 74 -2.27 -5.95 -19.96
CA SER A 74 -3.08 -4.73 -19.89
C SER A 74 -2.34 -3.52 -20.45
N SER A 75 -3.00 -2.72 -21.29
CA SER A 75 -2.44 -1.49 -21.91
C SER A 75 -1.14 -1.68 -22.71
N MET A 76 -0.85 -2.88 -23.22
CA MET A 76 0.31 -3.10 -24.10
C MET A 76 0.12 -2.59 -25.53
N GLY A 77 -1.10 -2.16 -25.89
CA GLY A 77 -1.43 -1.66 -27.23
C GLY A 77 -1.63 -2.78 -28.26
N LEU A 78 -1.94 -4.00 -27.80
CA LEU A 78 -2.11 -5.20 -28.62
C LEU A 78 -3.18 -5.02 -29.69
N LYS A 79 -2.93 -5.61 -30.86
CA LYS A 79 -3.91 -5.65 -31.98
C LYS A 79 -4.03 -7.07 -32.51
N GLY A 80 -5.23 -7.52 -32.85
CA GLY A 80 -5.46 -8.84 -33.42
C GLY A 80 -6.76 -9.47 -32.95
N LYS A 81 -6.79 -10.81 -32.82
CA LYS A 81 -7.92 -11.57 -32.27
C LYS A 81 -7.42 -12.58 -31.23
N LEU A 82 -8.28 -12.96 -30.29
CA LEU A 82 -7.98 -14.06 -29.35
C LEU A 82 -8.27 -15.41 -30.03
N SER A 83 -7.24 -16.22 -30.29
CA SER A 83 -7.41 -17.53 -30.95
C SER A 83 -7.89 -18.61 -29.99
N GLY A 84 -8.43 -19.70 -30.54
CA GLY A 84 -8.83 -20.89 -29.76
C GLY A 84 -7.66 -21.64 -29.11
N ASP A 85 -6.42 -21.31 -29.45
CA ASP A 85 -5.22 -21.93 -28.88
C ASP A 85 -4.97 -21.51 -27.42
N ILE A 86 -5.59 -20.41 -26.96
CA ILE A 86 -5.56 -19.97 -25.56
C ILE A 86 -5.96 -21.11 -24.61
N GLY A 87 -6.92 -21.97 -24.99
CA GLY A 87 -7.37 -23.13 -24.22
C GLY A 87 -6.31 -24.21 -24.01
N GLY A 88 -5.16 -24.12 -24.69
CA GLY A 88 -3.99 -24.96 -24.43
C GLY A 88 -3.28 -24.63 -23.10
N LEU A 89 -3.47 -23.43 -22.55
CA LEU A 89 -2.84 -22.97 -21.31
C LEU A 89 -3.52 -23.53 -20.05
N THR A 90 -3.57 -24.86 -19.91
CA THR A 90 -4.42 -25.55 -18.91
C THR A 90 -4.14 -25.23 -17.43
N GLU A 91 -3.03 -24.56 -17.12
CA GLU A 91 -2.67 -24.12 -15.76
C GLU A 91 -2.91 -22.62 -15.50
N LEU A 92 -3.44 -21.89 -16.49
CA LEU A 92 -3.69 -20.45 -16.40
C LEU A 92 -4.71 -20.14 -15.30
N ARG A 93 -4.36 -19.21 -14.41
CA ARG A 93 -5.18 -18.76 -13.26
C ARG A 93 -5.65 -17.32 -13.40
N SER A 94 -4.89 -16.48 -14.11
CA SER A 94 -5.25 -15.11 -14.41
C SER A 94 -4.99 -14.80 -15.88
N LEU A 95 -6.00 -14.24 -16.55
CA LEU A 95 -5.92 -13.70 -17.90
C LEU A 95 -6.42 -12.25 -17.87
N ASP A 96 -5.50 -11.30 -18.01
CA ASP A 96 -5.83 -9.88 -18.17
C ASP A 96 -5.27 -9.36 -19.50
N LEU A 97 -6.18 -8.99 -20.41
CA LEU A 97 -5.87 -8.38 -21.69
C LEU A 97 -6.48 -6.96 -21.80
N SER A 98 -6.87 -6.34 -20.68
CA SER A 98 -7.60 -5.07 -20.63
C SER A 98 -6.93 -3.89 -21.33
N TYR A 99 -7.75 -2.92 -21.74
CA TYR A 99 -7.36 -1.65 -22.36
C TYR A 99 -6.61 -1.79 -23.71
N ASN A 100 -6.61 -3.00 -24.29
CA ASN A 100 -6.14 -3.23 -25.65
C ASN A 100 -7.30 -3.06 -26.63
N ARG A 101 -7.68 -1.80 -26.91
CA ARG A 101 -8.84 -1.43 -27.74
C ARG A 101 -8.87 -2.08 -29.14
N ASP A 102 -7.69 -2.33 -29.73
CA ASP A 102 -7.55 -2.95 -31.05
C ASP A 102 -7.45 -4.50 -31.01
N LEU A 103 -7.59 -5.11 -29.83
CA LEU A 103 -7.81 -6.54 -29.68
C LEU A 103 -9.30 -6.83 -29.85
N VAL A 104 -9.66 -7.44 -30.99
CA VAL A 104 -11.02 -7.46 -31.55
C VAL A 104 -11.51 -8.87 -31.87
N GLY A 105 -12.77 -8.97 -32.31
CA GLY A 105 -13.39 -10.20 -32.78
C GLY A 105 -14.11 -10.96 -31.69
N GLN A 106 -14.41 -12.24 -31.92
CA GLN A 106 -15.24 -13.03 -31.02
C GLN A 106 -14.46 -13.64 -29.87
N LEU A 107 -15.10 -13.69 -28.69
CA LEU A 107 -14.62 -14.50 -27.58
C LEU A 107 -14.68 -15.97 -27.98
N THR A 108 -13.58 -16.70 -27.82
CA THR A 108 -13.50 -18.10 -28.24
C THR A 108 -14.14 -19.03 -27.20
N PRO A 109 -14.99 -20.00 -27.60
CA PRO A 109 -15.46 -21.10 -26.75
C PRO A 109 -14.33 -21.82 -26.00
N ARG A 110 -13.13 -21.83 -26.56
CA ARG A 110 -11.93 -22.47 -25.98
C ARG A 110 -11.41 -21.79 -24.70
N LEU A 111 -11.94 -20.62 -24.33
CA LEU A 111 -11.73 -20.06 -22.99
C LEU A 111 -12.28 -21.00 -21.90
N GLY A 112 -13.34 -21.76 -22.17
CA GLY A 112 -13.92 -22.72 -21.21
C GLY A 112 -13.04 -23.93 -20.90
N ASP A 113 -12.00 -24.20 -21.69
CA ASP A 113 -11.02 -25.27 -21.42
C ASP A 113 -10.03 -24.89 -20.30
N LEU A 114 -9.98 -23.61 -19.91
CA LEU A 114 -9.08 -23.07 -18.88
C LEU A 114 -9.57 -23.38 -17.47
N GLN A 115 -9.76 -24.67 -17.14
CA GLN A 115 -10.42 -25.16 -15.91
C GLN A 115 -9.80 -24.69 -14.56
N LYS A 116 -8.64 -24.03 -14.58
CA LYS A 116 -7.98 -23.43 -13.41
C LYS A 116 -8.06 -21.89 -13.36
N LEU A 117 -8.74 -21.27 -14.32
CA LEU A 117 -8.86 -19.82 -14.45
C LEU A 117 -9.72 -19.27 -13.30
N ASN A 118 -9.15 -18.33 -12.57
CA ASN A 118 -9.74 -17.70 -11.40
C ASN A 118 -10.09 -16.22 -11.66
N ILE A 119 -9.33 -15.56 -12.52
CA ILE A 119 -9.51 -14.16 -12.93
C ILE A 119 -9.53 -14.08 -14.47
N LEU A 120 -10.59 -13.48 -15.04
CA LEU A 120 -10.70 -13.17 -16.47
C LEU A 120 -11.12 -11.71 -16.66
N ILE A 121 -10.25 -10.93 -17.30
CA ILE A 121 -10.38 -9.47 -17.45
C ILE A 121 -10.10 -9.09 -18.90
N LEU A 122 -11.13 -8.60 -19.58
CA LEU A 122 -11.09 -8.17 -20.99
C LEU A 122 -11.65 -6.74 -21.15
N VAL A 123 -11.61 -5.94 -20.08
CA VAL A 123 -12.19 -4.59 -19.98
C VAL A 123 -11.60 -3.63 -21.02
N GLY A 124 -12.43 -2.83 -21.70
CA GLY A 124 -11.93 -1.76 -22.59
C GLY A 124 -11.23 -2.27 -23.85
N CYS A 125 -11.64 -3.45 -24.35
CA CYS A 125 -11.17 -4.05 -25.58
C CYS A 125 -12.20 -3.87 -26.72
N GLY A 126 -11.95 -4.47 -27.87
CA GLY A 126 -12.85 -4.45 -29.03
C GLY A 126 -13.56 -5.78 -29.30
N PHE A 127 -13.78 -6.62 -28.27
CA PHE A 127 -14.44 -7.91 -28.43
C PHE A 127 -15.92 -7.75 -28.82
N SER A 128 -16.43 -8.72 -29.59
CA SER A 128 -17.75 -8.67 -30.23
C SER A 128 -18.37 -10.06 -30.38
N GLY A 129 -19.61 -10.15 -30.87
CA GLY A 129 -20.34 -11.43 -30.90
C GLY A 129 -20.81 -11.86 -29.51
N GLY A 130 -21.19 -13.12 -29.35
CA GLY A 130 -21.73 -13.66 -28.10
C GLY A 130 -20.68 -13.86 -27.00
N ILE A 131 -21.13 -13.79 -25.74
CA ILE A 131 -20.43 -14.42 -24.63
C ILE A 131 -20.60 -15.94 -24.77
N PRO A 132 -19.54 -16.78 -24.81
CA PRO A 132 -19.68 -18.22 -25.03
C PRO A 132 -20.30 -18.94 -23.82
N ASP A 133 -21.20 -19.90 -24.08
CA ASP A 133 -21.78 -20.76 -23.05
C ASP A 133 -20.70 -21.55 -22.29
N GLU A 134 -19.57 -21.85 -22.93
CA GLU A 134 -18.45 -22.57 -22.34
C GLU A 134 -17.75 -21.83 -21.20
N LEU A 135 -17.91 -20.52 -21.04
CA LEU A 135 -17.40 -19.82 -19.85
C LEU A 135 -18.03 -20.35 -18.56
N GLY A 136 -19.27 -20.87 -18.63
CA GLY A 136 -19.94 -21.57 -17.52
C GLY A 136 -19.28 -22.90 -17.09
N LYS A 137 -18.21 -23.34 -17.75
CA LYS A 137 -17.39 -24.51 -17.35
C LYS A 137 -16.29 -24.15 -16.35
N LEU A 138 -16.04 -22.86 -16.07
CA LEU A 138 -14.88 -22.39 -15.32
C LEU A 138 -15.12 -22.39 -13.80
N SER A 139 -15.18 -23.58 -13.18
CA SER A 139 -15.56 -23.73 -11.77
C SER A 139 -14.66 -23.03 -10.74
N GLU A 140 -13.45 -22.61 -11.14
CA GLU A 140 -12.52 -21.84 -10.31
C GLU A 140 -12.66 -20.31 -10.45
N LEU A 141 -13.48 -19.82 -11.39
CA LEU A 141 -13.59 -18.41 -11.72
C LEU A 141 -14.27 -17.61 -10.58
N SER A 142 -13.56 -16.63 -10.04
CA SER A 142 -14.06 -15.73 -9.01
C SER A 142 -14.23 -14.28 -9.47
N PHE A 143 -13.52 -13.85 -10.52
CA PHE A 143 -13.62 -12.51 -11.11
C PHE A 143 -13.82 -12.61 -12.63
N LEU A 144 -14.91 -12.01 -13.14
CA LEU A 144 -15.20 -11.88 -14.56
C LEU A 144 -15.56 -10.43 -14.90
N ALA A 145 -14.73 -9.77 -15.69
CA ALA A 145 -14.98 -8.42 -16.19
C ALA A 145 -14.82 -8.36 -17.72
N LEU A 146 -15.95 -8.16 -18.41
CA LEU A 146 -16.09 -8.09 -19.87
C LEU A 146 -16.60 -6.71 -20.33
N ASN A 147 -16.66 -5.73 -19.42
CA ASN A 147 -17.31 -4.45 -19.67
C ASN A 147 -16.55 -3.54 -20.63
N SER A 148 -17.27 -2.57 -21.21
CA SER A 148 -16.74 -1.62 -22.20
C SER A 148 -16.13 -2.35 -23.41
N ASN A 149 -16.98 -3.13 -24.08
CA ASN A 149 -16.70 -3.90 -25.29
C ASN A 149 -17.89 -3.78 -26.28
N ASN A 150 -17.87 -4.53 -27.38
CA ASN A 150 -18.95 -4.59 -28.37
C ASN A 150 -19.64 -5.98 -28.35
N LEU A 151 -19.74 -6.63 -27.19
CA LEU A 151 -20.38 -7.96 -27.06
C LEU A 151 -21.90 -7.85 -27.28
N THR A 152 -22.47 -8.91 -27.83
CA THR A 152 -23.86 -8.98 -28.36
C THR A 152 -24.49 -10.31 -27.97
N GLY A 153 -25.72 -10.59 -28.41
CA GLY A 153 -26.42 -11.82 -28.05
C GLY A 153 -26.94 -11.76 -26.61
N ARG A 154 -27.14 -12.91 -25.96
CA ARG A 154 -27.72 -13.00 -24.61
C ARG A 154 -26.64 -13.22 -23.55
N ILE A 155 -26.94 -12.92 -22.29
CA ILE A 155 -26.17 -13.43 -21.16
C ILE A 155 -26.35 -14.96 -21.10
N PRO A 156 -25.27 -15.77 -21.11
CA PRO A 156 -25.41 -17.23 -21.04
C PRO A 156 -25.98 -17.69 -19.70
N PRO A 157 -27.04 -18.52 -19.67
CA PRO A 157 -27.54 -19.13 -18.44
C PRO A 157 -26.48 -19.98 -17.73
N SER A 158 -25.55 -20.57 -18.50
CA SER A 158 -24.43 -21.38 -18.01
C SER A 158 -23.51 -20.64 -17.03
N LEU A 159 -23.44 -19.30 -17.06
CA LEU A 159 -22.70 -18.51 -16.06
C LEU A 159 -23.20 -18.77 -14.64
N GLY A 160 -24.44 -19.24 -14.45
CA GLY A 160 -24.96 -19.67 -13.15
C GLY A 160 -24.17 -20.79 -12.46
N ASN A 161 -23.41 -21.59 -13.21
CA ASN A 161 -22.55 -22.64 -12.65
C ASN A 161 -21.32 -22.09 -11.88
N LEU A 162 -21.01 -20.80 -12.00
CA LEU A 162 -19.79 -20.18 -11.48
C LEU A 162 -19.90 -19.87 -9.96
N SER A 163 -20.10 -20.91 -9.15
CA SER A 163 -20.33 -20.87 -7.69
C SER A 163 -19.22 -20.26 -6.81
N LYS A 164 -18.15 -19.72 -7.42
CA LYS A 164 -17.08 -18.95 -6.77
C LYS A 164 -17.03 -17.49 -7.20
N LEU A 165 -17.86 -17.07 -8.16
CA LEU A 165 -17.91 -15.73 -8.72
C LEU A 165 -18.35 -14.71 -7.67
N TYR A 166 -17.51 -13.70 -7.39
CA TYR A 166 -17.85 -12.55 -6.55
C TYR A 166 -18.06 -11.27 -7.36
N TRP A 167 -17.45 -11.18 -8.56
CA TRP A 167 -17.53 -10.02 -9.44
C TRP A 167 -17.96 -10.46 -10.84
N LEU A 168 -19.06 -9.88 -11.34
CA LEU A 168 -19.58 -10.08 -12.69
C LEU A 168 -19.91 -8.71 -13.31
N ASP A 169 -19.00 -8.20 -14.12
CA ASP A 169 -19.17 -6.93 -14.85
C ASP A 169 -19.32 -7.20 -16.35
N LEU A 170 -20.54 -6.96 -16.85
CA LEU A 170 -20.95 -7.09 -18.24
C LEU A 170 -21.42 -5.74 -18.81
N ALA A 171 -21.17 -4.64 -18.09
CA ALA A 171 -21.68 -3.32 -18.42
C ALA A 171 -21.12 -2.79 -19.75
N ASP A 172 -21.76 -1.76 -20.31
CA ASP A 172 -21.24 -0.99 -21.45
C ASP A 172 -20.91 -1.90 -22.65
N ASN A 173 -21.96 -2.54 -23.16
CA ASN A 173 -21.95 -3.54 -24.23
C ASN A 173 -23.29 -3.50 -25.02
N GLN A 174 -23.54 -4.48 -25.89
CA GLN A 174 -24.76 -4.61 -26.70
C GLN A 174 -25.50 -5.93 -26.41
N LEU A 175 -25.48 -6.40 -25.16
CA LEU A 175 -26.16 -7.62 -24.72
C LEU A 175 -27.68 -7.43 -24.72
N THR A 176 -28.42 -8.48 -25.05
CA THR A 176 -29.86 -8.47 -25.39
C THR A 176 -30.62 -9.58 -24.66
N GLY A 177 -31.96 -9.48 -24.65
CA GLY A 177 -32.82 -10.48 -24.03
C GLY A 177 -32.84 -10.42 -22.50
N ASN A 178 -33.42 -11.45 -21.88
CA ASN A 178 -33.70 -11.46 -20.45
C ASN A 178 -32.48 -11.83 -19.59
N ILE A 179 -32.45 -11.33 -18.36
CA ILE A 179 -31.52 -11.79 -17.32
C ILE A 179 -31.85 -13.27 -17.00
N PRO A 180 -30.92 -14.23 -17.16
CA PRO A 180 -31.26 -15.65 -17.05
C PRO A 180 -31.29 -16.11 -15.59
N VAL A 181 -32.37 -16.81 -15.22
CA VAL A 181 -32.55 -17.51 -13.94
C VAL A 181 -32.89 -18.98 -14.20
N SER A 182 -32.58 -19.84 -13.23
CA SER A 182 -32.57 -21.29 -13.42
C SER A 182 -33.96 -21.84 -13.77
N THR A 183 -34.01 -22.65 -14.81
CA THR A 183 -35.18 -23.42 -15.26
C THR A 183 -35.00 -24.89 -14.84
N PRO A 184 -35.91 -25.83 -15.17
CA PRO A 184 -35.65 -27.26 -14.98
C PRO A 184 -34.45 -27.77 -15.79
N ASP A 185 -34.19 -27.15 -16.95
CA ASP A 185 -33.22 -27.64 -17.95
C ASP A 185 -31.91 -26.82 -17.98
N THR A 186 -31.90 -25.62 -17.40
CA THR A 186 -30.75 -24.69 -17.43
C THR A 186 -30.47 -24.05 -16.07
N PRO A 187 -29.19 -23.86 -15.68
CA PRO A 187 -28.82 -22.97 -14.57
C PRO A 187 -29.12 -21.49 -14.91
N GLY A 188 -28.88 -20.60 -13.95
CA GLY A 188 -29.01 -19.15 -14.11
C GLY A 188 -28.34 -18.37 -12.98
N LEU A 189 -28.37 -17.04 -13.06
CA LEU A 189 -27.61 -16.15 -12.17
C LEU A 189 -28.14 -16.16 -10.72
N ASP A 190 -29.34 -16.71 -10.49
CA ASP A 190 -29.91 -17.00 -9.17
C ASP A 190 -29.05 -17.98 -8.34
N LEU A 191 -28.16 -18.74 -8.98
CA LEU A 191 -27.21 -19.65 -8.31
C LEU A 191 -25.90 -18.96 -7.86
N LEU A 192 -25.67 -17.70 -8.23
CA LEU A 192 -24.44 -16.97 -7.93
C LEU A 192 -24.45 -16.37 -6.52
N LEU A 193 -24.67 -17.21 -5.51
CA LEU A 193 -24.90 -16.78 -4.12
C LEU A 193 -23.72 -16.02 -3.47
N LYS A 194 -22.52 -16.08 -4.06
CA LYS A 194 -21.32 -15.34 -3.62
C LYS A 194 -21.08 -14.04 -4.39
N ALA A 195 -21.90 -13.73 -5.39
CA ALA A 195 -21.79 -12.49 -6.15
C ALA A 195 -22.03 -11.29 -5.22
N LYS A 196 -21.11 -10.32 -5.30
CA LYS A 196 -21.21 -9.02 -4.66
C LYS A 196 -21.56 -7.91 -5.65
N HIS A 197 -21.25 -8.11 -6.92
CA HIS A 197 -21.35 -7.08 -7.94
C HIS A 197 -21.99 -7.66 -9.19
N PHE A 198 -23.22 -7.22 -9.48
CA PHE A 198 -23.90 -7.42 -10.76
C PHE A 198 -23.96 -6.07 -11.46
N HIS A 199 -23.06 -5.86 -12.42
CA HIS A 199 -23.02 -4.66 -13.24
C HIS A 199 -23.40 -5.03 -14.68
N PHE A 200 -24.68 -4.85 -15.03
CA PHE A 200 -25.25 -5.15 -16.36
C PHE A 200 -25.74 -3.88 -17.08
N ASN A 201 -25.48 -2.71 -16.49
CA ASN A 201 -25.83 -1.39 -16.98
C ASN A 201 -25.27 -1.08 -18.38
N LYS A 202 -25.89 -0.15 -19.11
CA LYS A 202 -25.55 0.22 -20.49
C LYS A 202 -25.52 -0.98 -21.44
N ASN A 203 -26.68 -1.59 -21.65
CA ASN A 203 -26.89 -2.72 -22.55
C ASN A 203 -28.28 -2.61 -23.22
N GLN A 204 -28.73 -3.68 -23.87
CA GLN A 204 -30.05 -3.83 -24.50
C GLN A 204 -30.85 -4.97 -23.85
N LEU A 205 -30.61 -5.25 -22.56
CA LEU A 205 -31.30 -6.29 -21.80
C LEU A 205 -32.78 -5.92 -21.64
N SER A 206 -33.66 -6.91 -21.71
CA SER A 206 -35.10 -6.71 -21.91
C SER A 206 -35.95 -7.72 -21.16
N GLY A 207 -37.25 -7.45 -21.03
CA GLY A 207 -38.15 -8.28 -20.24
C GLY A 207 -38.04 -7.99 -18.73
N PRO A 208 -38.71 -8.77 -17.88
CA PRO A 208 -38.77 -8.52 -16.45
C PRO A 208 -37.47 -8.83 -15.72
N ILE A 209 -37.17 -8.03 -14.69
CA ILE A 209 -36.21 -8.40 -13.65
C ILE A 209 -36.81 -9.61 -12.90
N PRO A 210 -36.24 -10.83 -13.01
CA PRO A 210 -36.95 -12.02 -12.53
C PRO A 210 -36.96 -12.07 -11.00
N PRO A 211 -38.12 -12.30 -10.33
CA PRO A 211 -38.15 -12.39 -8.87
C PRO A 211 -37.23 -13.49 -8.30
N LYS A 212 -37.02 -14.58 -9.05
CA LYS A 212 -36.10 -15.66 -8.68
C LYS A 212 -34.61 -15.24 -8.63
N LEU A 213 -34.24 -14.12 -9.26
CA LEU A 213 -32.86 -13.63 -9.29
C LEU A 213 -32.33 -13.25 -7.89
N PHE A 214 -33.21 -12.92 -6.95
CA PHE A 214 -32.84 -12.45 -5.61
C PHE A 214 -33.31 -13.42 -4.52
N SER A 215 -32.45 -13.69 -3.55
CA SER A 215 -32.75 -14.54 -2.39
C SER A 215 -32.01 -14.06 -1.13
N PRO A 216 -32.52 -14.30 0.08
CA PRO A 216 -31.93 -13.78 1.33
C PRO A 216 -30.58 -14.37 1.71
N VAL A 217 -30.03 -15.30 0.91
CA VAL A 217 -28.68 -15.87 1.07
C VAL A 217 -27.65 -15.28 0.10
N MET A 218 -28.04 -14.32 -0.73
CA MET A 218 -27.13 -13.55 -1.57
C MET A 218 -26.42 -12.45 -0.78
N VAL A 219 -25.23 -12.07 -1.26
CA VAL A 219 -24.38 -11.03 -0.67
C VAL A 219 -24.11 -9.87 -1.64
N LEU A 220 -25.07 -9.57 -2.52
CA LEU A 220 -24.96 -8.48 -3.49
C LEU A 220 -24.84 -7.14 -2.78
N ILE A 221 -23.85 -6.35 -3.19
CA ILE A 221 -23.52 -5.01 -2.70
C ILE A 221 -23.90 -3.98 -3.77
N HIS A 222 -23.62 -4.26 -5.04
CA HIS A 222 -24.04 -3.41 -6.17
C HIS A 222 -24.96 -4.17 -7.12
N VAL A 223 -26.08 -3.53 -7.46
CA VAL A 223 -27.01 -3.96 -8.52
C VAL A 223 -27.18 -2.79 -9.47
N LEU A 224 -26.41 -2.79 -10.56
CA LEU A 224 -26.39 -1.72 -11.57
C LEU A 224 -26.97 -2.27 -12.88
N PHE A 225 -28.25 -2.02 -13.13
CA PHE A 225 -28.97 -2.43 -14.34
C PHE A 225 -29.41 -1.24 -15.21
N ASP A 226 -28.94 -0.03 -14.89
CA ASP A 226 -29.37 1.21 -15.54
C ASP A 226 -29.02 1.29 -17.03
N GLY A 227 -29.78 2.05 -17.81
CA GLY A 227 -29.56 2.18 -19.25
C GLY A 227 -29.76 0.86 -20.00
N ASN A 228 -30.99 0.31 -19.92
CA ASN A 228 -31.39 -0.95 -20.54
C ASN A 228 -32.85 -0.86 -21.04
N GLN A 229 -33.44 -1.99 -21.45
CA GLN A 229 -34.83 -2.12 -21.93
C GLN A 229 -35.66 -3.01 -20.99
N LEU A 230 -35.27 -3.12 -19.71
CA LEU A 230 -35.95 -3.97 -18.72
C LEU A 230 -37.34 -3.41 -18.42
N ASN A 231 -38.31 -4.30 -18.23
CA ASN A 231 -39.72 -3.94 -18.05
C ASN A 231 -40.37 -4.75 -16.92
N GLY A 232 -41.70 -4.73 -16.81
CA GLY A 232 -42.40 -5.33 -15.67
C GLY A 232 -42.08 -4.61 -14.35
N SER A 233 -42.44 -5.22 -13.23
CA SER A 233 -42.25 -4.64 -11.89
C SER A 233 -40.88 -4.92 -11.30
N ILE A 234 -40.35 -3.97 -10.51
CA ILE A 234 -39.27 -4.23 -9.56
C ILE A 234 -39.77 -5.33 -8.61
N PRO A 235 -39.05 -6.47 -8.44
CA PRO A 235 -39.56 -7.59 -7.65
C PRO A 235 -39.34 -7.40 -6.15
N ASP A 236 -40.34 -7.71 -5.34
CA ASP A 236 -40.26 -7.64 -3.86
C ASP A 236 -39.08 -8.44 -3.27
N THR A 237 -38.62 -9.49 -3.96
CA THR A 237 -37.46 -10.31 -3.56
C THR A 237 -36.15 -9.53 -3.55
N LEU A 238 -36.04 -8.41 -4.27
CA LEU A 238 -34.89 -7.50 -4.20
C LEU A 238 -34.68 -6.98 -2.77
N GLY A 239 -35.78 -6.59 -2.09
CA GLY A 239 -35.77 -6.15 -0.69
C GLY A 239 -35.58 -7.28 0.35
N LEU A 240 -35.05 -8.44 -0.08
CA LEU A 240 -34.52 -9.49 0.79
C LEU A 240 -32.98 -9.47 0.86
N VAL A 241 -32.31 -8.81 -0.09
CA VAL A 241 -30.84 -8.78 -0.20
C VAL A 241 -30.31 -7.54 0.53
N VAL A 242 -30.41 -7.56 1.86
CA VAL A 242 -30.12 -6.42 2.75
C VAL A 242 -28.67 -5.91 2.73
N THR A 243 -27.78 -6.59 1.99
CA THR A 243 -26.37 -6.20 1.79
C THR A 243 -26.16 -5.15 0.69
N ILE A 244 -27.21 -4.77 -0.06
CA ILE A 244 -27.09 -3.80 -1.15
C ILE A 244 -26.74 -2.41 -0.60
N GLU A 245 -25.64 -1.85 -1.11
CA GLU A 245 -25.15 -0.50 -0.87
C GLU A 245 -25.54 0.44 -2.05
N VAL A 246 -25.49 -0.04 -3.30
CA VAL A 246 -25.83 0.75 -4.50
C VAL A 246 -26.87 0.02 -5.35
N LEU A 247 -28.01 0.68 -5.61
CA LEU A 247 -29.08 0.18 -6.49
C LEU A 247 -29.41 1.20 -7.58
N ARG A 248 -29.08 0.85 -8.83
CA ARG A 248 -29.39 1.64 -10.02
C ARG A 248 -30.23 0.84 -11.01
N LEU A 249 -31.49 1.24 -11.19
CA LEU A 249 -32.45 0.66 -12.13
C LEU A 249 -32.95 1.71 -13.14
N ASP A 250 -32.30 2.87 -13.19
CA ASP A 250 -32.70 4.03 -13.97
C ASP A 250 -32.58 3.84 -15.50
N ARG A 251 -33.24 4.71 -16.28
CA ARG A 251 -33.25 4.66 -17.76
C ARG A 251 -33.64 3.28 -18.29
N ASN A 252 -34.84 2.84 -17.93
CA ASN A 252 -35.43 1.54 -18.29
C ASN A 252 -36.93 1.70 -18.61
N ALA A 253 -37.68 0.60 -18.71
CA ALA A 253 -39.12 0.58 -18.96
C ALA A 253 -39.92 -0.13 -17.84
N LEU A 254 -39.43 -0.07 -16.59
CA LEU A 254 -40.05 -0.71 -15.43
C LEU A 254 -41.38 -0.03 -15.08
N VAL A 255 -42.37 -0.82 -14.67
CA VAL A 255 -43.77 -0.41 -14.45
C VAL A 255 -44.29 -0.90 -13.09
N GLY A 256 -45.40 -0.32 -12.61
CA GLY A 256 -46.01 -0.75 -11.36
C GLY A 256 -45.40 -0.08 -10.13
N ARG A 257 -45.80 -0.54 -8.95
CA ARG A 257 -45.37 0.04 -7.66
C ARG A 257 -43.94 -0.31 -7.31
N ILE A 258 -43.27 0.56 -6.56
CA ILE A 258 -42.04 0.22 -5.86
C ILE A 258 -42.38 -0.74 -4.68
N PRO A 259 -41.63 -1.84 -4.48
CA PRO A 259 -41.83 -2.77 -3.36
C PRO A 259 -41.86 -2.09 -1.99
N SER A 260 -42.88 -2.39 -1.18
CA SER A 260 -43.05 -1.80 0.16
C SER A 260 -42.02 -2.29 1.19
N ASN A 261 -41.20 -3.28 0.84
CA ASN A 261 -40.07 -3.78 1.64
C ASN A 261 -38.71 -3.27 1.15
N LEU A 262 -38.64 -2.35 0.18
CA LEU A 262 -37.38 -1.73 -0.24
C LEU A 262 -36.69 -1.01 0.92
N ASN A 263 -37.46 -0.51 1.89
CA ASN A 263 -36.97 0.09 3.14
C ASN A 263 -36.20 -0.85 4.07
N LYS A 264 -36.11 -2.15 3.76
CA LYS A 264 -35.26 -3.10 4.47
C LYS A 264 -33.80 -3.08 3.99
N LEU A 265 -33.49 -2.40 2.89
CA LEU A 265 -32.12 -2.17 2.43
C LEU A 265 -31.48 -1.08 3.29
N LEU A 266 -31.10 -1.41 4.53
CA LEU A 266 -30.59 -0.41 5.48
C LEU A 266 -29.15 0.07 5.18
N ASN A 267 -28.40 -0.67 4.36
CA ASN A 267 -27.02 -0.35 3.97
C ASN A 267 -26.93 0.53 2.71
N ILE A 268 -28.05 0.82 2.06
CA ILE A 268 -28.06 1.55 0.77
C ILE A 268 -27.66 3.02 0.95
N ASN A 269 -26.71 3.46 0.13
CA ASN A 269 -26.22 4.84 0.05
C ASN A 269 -26.68 5.56 -1.23
N GLU A 270 -26.93 4.83 -2.32
CA GLU A 270 -27.47 5.36 -3.57
C GLU A 270 -28.64 4.51 -4.09
N LEU A 271 -29.78 5.20 -4.32
CA LEU A 271 -30.99 4.67 -4.93
C LEU A 271 -31.38 5.52 -6.14
N ASN A 272 -31.14 5.04 -7.35
CA ASN A 272 -31.65 5.67 -8.58
C ASN A 272 -32.66 4.76 -9.31
N LEU A 273 -33.90 5.25 -9.46
CA LEU A 273 -35.01 4.60 -10.15
C LEU A 273 -35.60 5.48 -11.28
N ALA A 274 -34.93 6.56 -11.65
CA ALA A 274 -35.44 7.58 -12.56
C ALA A 274 -35.59 7.11 -14.01
N HIS A 275 -36.31 7.89 -14.81
CA HIS A 275 -36.57 7.64 -16.23
C HIS A 275 -37.09 6.21 -16.48
N ASN A 276 -38.19 5.89 -15.81
CA ASN A 276 -38.90 4.61 -15.89
C ASN A 276 -40.39 4.88 -16.14
N ARG A 277 -41.26 3.92 -15.80
CA ARG A 277 -42.72 4.03 -15.91
C ARG A 277 -43.41 3.55 -14.62
N LEU A 278 -42.74 3.75 -13.48
CA LEU A 278 -43.23 3.34 -12.15
C LEU A 278 -44.50 4.13 -11.79
N THR A 279 -45.41 3.50 -11.04
CA THR A 279 -46.76 3.98 -10.77
C THR A 279 -47.20 3.73 -9.33
N GLY A 280 -48.17 4.48 -8.84
CA GLY A 280 -48.68 4.34 -7.47
C GLY A 280 -48.04 5.35 -6.52
N PRO A 281 -48.20 5.19 -5.19
CA PRO A 281 -47.63 6.12 -4.23
C PRO A 281 -46.09 6.08 -4.23
N LEU A 282 -45.48 7.21 -3.86
CA LEU A 282 -44.05 7.29 -3.59
C LEU A 282 -43.62 6.29 -2.49
N PRO A 283 -42.37 5.77 -2.55
CA PRO A 283 -41.91 4.78 -1.60
C PRO A 283 -41.72 5.38 -0.21
N ASN A 284 -41.99 4.60 0.84
CA ASN A 284 -41.60 4.97 2.20
C ASN A 284 -40.13 4.61 2.42
N LEU A 285 -39.23 5.60 2.42
CA LEU A 285 -37.80 5.41 2.68
C LEU A 285 -37.39 5.63 4.15
N THR A 286 -38.35 5.84 5.06
CA THR A 286 -38.08 6.14 6.48
C THR A 286 -37.25 5.03 7.14
N GLY A 287 -36.12 5.41 7.75
CA GLY A 287 -35.21 4.50 8.45
C GLY A 287 -33.98 4.06 7.63
N MET A 288 -33.93 4.37 6.33
CA MET A 288 -32.77 4.12 5.46
C MET A 288 -31.66 5.16 5.73
N ASN A 289 -31.14 5.19 6.96
CA ASN A 289 -30.34 6.30 7.48
C ASN A 289 -28.97 6.49 6.80
N ASN A 290 -28.48 5.50 6.05
CA ASN A 290 -27.24 5.59 5.27
C ASN A 290 -27.44 6.20 3.88
N LEU A 291 -28.68 6.47 3.47
CA LEU A 291 -29.04 6.90 2.13
C LEU A 291 -28.58 8.34 1.86
N ASN A 292 -27.63 8.50 0.93
CA ASN A 292 -27.05 9.78 0.55
C ASN A 292 -27.71 10.35 -0.70
N TYR A 293 -27.87 9.54 -1.75
CA TYR A 293 -28.46 9.94 -3.03
C TYR A 293 -29.78 9.23 -3.29
N VAL A 294 -30.82 10.00 -3.61
CA VAL A 294 -32.13 9.49 -4.06
C VAL A 294 -32.55 10.20 -5.33
N ASP A 295 -32.86 9.42 -6.36
CA ASP A 295 -33.49 9.91 -7.59
C ASP A 295 -34.67 9.02 -8.00
N LEU A 296 -35.84 9.65 -8.11
CA LEU A 296 -37.12 9.04 -8.49
C LEU A 296 -37.73 9.71 -9.74
N SER A 297 -36.99 10.61 -10.39
CA SER A 297 -37.47 11.55 -11.42
C SER A 297 -38.05 10.87 -12.66
N SER A 298 -38.90 11.59 -13.41
CA SER A 298 -39.50 11.09 -14.67
C SER A 298 -40.16 9.71 -14.54
N ASN A 299 -41.18 9.63 -13.70
CA ASN A 299 -42.02 8.43 -13.45
C ASN A 299 -43.50 8.84 -13.34
N PHE A 300 -44.42 7.88 -13.28
CA PHE A 300 -45.88 8.10 -13.25
C PHE A 300 -46.48 7.86 -11.84
N PHE A 301 -45.84 8.39 -10.80
CA PHE A 301 -46.34 8.29 -9.43
C PHE A 301 -47.66 9.05 -9.23
N GLU A 302 -48.47 8.58 -8.27
CA GLU A 302 -49.71 9.24 -7.86
C GLU A 302 -49.41 10.60 -7.19
N PRO A 303 -50.18 11.67 -7.47
CA PRO A 303 -49.95 12.97 -6.86
C PRO A 303 -50.05 12.92 -5.32
N SER A 304 -49.03 13.44 -4.63
CA SER A 304 -48.96 13.45 -3.16
C SER A 304 -48.30 14.70 -2.61
N GLU A 305 -48.45 14.93 -1.32
CA GLU A 305 -47.56 15.84 -0.59
C GLU A 305 -46.16 15.22 -0.46
N ALA A 306 -45.16 16.05 -0.10
CA ALA A 306 -43.80 15.59 0.14
C ALA A 306 -43.77 14.52 1.26
N PRO A 307 -43.23 13.31 1.00
CA PRO A 307 -43.26 12.22 1.97
C PRO A 307 -42.38 12.52 3.19
N THR A 308 -42.75 12.00 4.35
CA THR A 308 -42.13 12.31 5.66
C THR A 308 -40.61 12.13 5.70
N TRP A 309 -40.05 11.24 4.87
CA TRP A 309 -38.61 11.00 4.80
C TRP A 309 -37.79 12.18 4.23
N PHE A 310 -38.42 13.12 3.50
CA PHE A 310 -37.86 14.46 3.20
C PHE A 310 -37.45 15.24 4.46
N SER A 311 -37.91 14.82 5.64
CA SER A 311 -37.64 15.46 6.94
C SER A 311 -37.06 14.51 8.00
N THR A 312 -36.68 13.27 7.64
CA THR A 312 -36.13 12.28 8.59
C THR A 312 -34.86 11.56 8.17
N LEU A 313 -34.38 11.65 6.92
CA LEU A 313 -33.12 11.01 6.49
C LEU A 313 -31.91 11.94 6.67
N PRO A 314 -31.03 11.72 7.66
CA PRO A 314 -30.03 12.71 8.08
C PRO A 314 -28.81 12.81 7.16
N SER A 315 -28.53 11.77 6.39
CA SER A 315 -27.33 11.63 5.56
C SER A 315 -27.55 11.95 4.08
N LEU A 316 -28.75 12.41 3.70
CA LEU A 316 -29.02 12.85 2.32
C LEU A 316 -28.06 13.96 1.92
N THR A 317 -27.24 13.69 0.89
CA THR A 317 -26.41 14.67 0.19
C THR A 317 -27.13 15.19 -1.04
N THR A 318 -28.01 14.41 -1.66
CA THR A 318 -28.76 14.82 -2.86
C THR A 318 -30.12 14.15 -2.95
N LEU A 319 -31.13 14.97 -3.22
CA LEU A 319 -32.47 14.53 -3.57
C LEU A 319 -32.84 15.06 -4.95
N VAL A 320 -33.30 14.16 -5.82
CA VAL A 320 -33.77 14.44 -7.18
C VAL A 320 -35.18 13.86 -7.34
N MET A 321 -36.15 14.70 -7.74
CA MET A 321 -37.49 14.26 -8.13
C MET A 321 -38.10 15.22 -9.17
N GLU A 322 -37.40 15.34 -10.30
CA GLU A 322 -37.80 16.17 -11.43
C GLU A 322 -38.95 15.55 -12.24
N HIS A 323 -39.77 16.40 -12.87
CA HIS A 323 -40.91 15.98 -13.70
C HIS A 323 -41.86 15.02 -12.96
N GLY A 324 -42.21 15.38 -11.73
CA GLY A 324 -42.98 14.56 -10.81
C GLY A 324 -44.48 14.93 -10.76
N SER A 325 -45.07 14.71 -9.59
CA SER A 325 -46.43 15.15 -9.25
C SER A 325 -46.56 15.48 -7.76
N LEU A 326 -45.46 15.91 -7.13
CA LEU A 326 -45.51 16.41 -5.76
C LEU A 326 -46.22 17.76 -5.69
N GLN A 327 -47.06 17.95 -4.68
CA GLN A 327 -47.89 19.12 -4.48
C GLN A 327 -47.88 19.60 -3.02
N GLY A 328 -48.47 20.76 -2.76
CA GLY A 328 -48.56 21.32 -1.41
C GLY A 328 -47.28 22.06 -0.98
N PRO A 329 -47.11 22.36 0.32
CA PRO A 329 -45.97 23.12 0.82
C PRO A 329 -44.70 22.26 0.90
N LEU A 330 -43.54 22.85 0.58
CA LEU A 330 -42.25 22.19 0.70
C LEU A 330 -41.76 22.17 2.16
N PRO A 331 -41.36 21.02 2.75
CA PRO A 331 -40.92 20.96 4.15
C PRO A 331 -39.57 21.70 4.39
N PRO A 332 -39.50 22.75 5.23
CA PRO A 332 -38.29 23.56 5.39
C PRO A 332 -37.07 22.78 5.92
N LYS A 333 -37.30 21.71 6.69
CA LYS A 333 -36.25 20.87 7.29
C LYS A 333 -35.36 20.16 6.26
N ILE A 334 -35.82 20.03 5.01
CA ILE A 334 -35.03 19.43 3.93
C ILE A 334 -33.71 20.18 3.66
N PHE A 335 -33.71 21.50 3.90
CA PHE A 335 -32.55 22.37 3.71
C PHE A 335 -31.59 22.39 4.90
N SER A 336 -31.97 21.78 6.03
CA SER A 336 -31.21 21.84 7.29
C SER A 336 -30.47 20.53 7.64
N PHE A 337 -30.40 19.55 6.74
CA PHE A 337 -29.62 18.33 6.96
C PHE A 337 -28.11 18.63 6.87
N PRO A 338 -27.24 18.10 7.76
CA PRO A 338 -25.82 18.52 7.81
C PRO A 338 -25.00 18.25 6.54
N GLN A 339 -25.45 17.34 5.67
CA GLN A 339 -24.74 16.89 4.48
C GLN A 339 -25.45 17.24 3.16
N ILE A 340 -26.63 17.88 3.18
CA ILE A 340 -27.38 18.15 1.93
C ILE A 340 -26.64 19.17 1.07
N GLN A 341 -26.38 18.79 -0.18
CA GLN A 341 -25.64 19.55 -1.19
C GLN A 341 -26.53 19.99 -2.35
N GLN A 342 -27.49 19.16 -2.75
CA GLN A 342 -28.41 19.45 -3.86
C GLN A 342 -29.86 19.01 -3.55
N VAL A 343 -30.82 19.86 -3.90
CA VAL A 343 -32.26 19.58 -3.85
C VAL A 343 -32.87 19.96 -5.19
N LEU A 344 -33.19 18.97 -6.02
CA LEU A 344 -33.68 19.15 -7.39
C LEU A 344 -35.14 18.67 -7.47
N LEU A 345 -36.07 19.62 -7.53
CA LEU A 345 -37.52 19.42 -7.38
C LEU A 345 -38.32 20.23 -8.42
N ASN A 346 -37.68 20.60 -9.53
CA ASN A 346 -38.32 21.28 -10.65
C ASN A 346 -39.42 20.44 -11.32
N ASP A 347 -40.31 21.14 -12.03
CA ASP A 347 -41.41 20.55 -12.82
C ASP A 347 -42.33 19.66 -11.95
N ASN A 348 -42.78 20.23 -10.83
CA ASN A 348 -43.75 19.67 -9.89
C ASN A 348 -44.87 20.70 -9.62
N ALA A 349 -45.72 20.47 -8.61
CA ALA A 349 -46.83 21.32 -8.21
C ALA A 349 -46.68 21.87 -6.77
N PHE A 350 -45.46 22.00 -6.24
CA PHE A 350 -45.21 22.62 -4.94
C PHE A 350 -45.74 24.06 -4.91
N ASN A 351 -46.43 24.45 -3.84
CA ASN A 351 -47.20 25.68 -3.77
C ASN A 351 -47.07 26.41 -2.41
N GLY A 352 -47.67 27.60 -2.35
CA GLY A 352 -47.64 28.46 -1.16
C GLY A 352 -46.30 29.18 -0.98
N THR A 353 -45.85 29.28 0.27
CA THR A 353 -44.62 30.01 0.64
C THR A 353 -43.44 29.07 0.77
N LEU A 354 -42.39 29.27 -0.05
CA LEU A 354 -41.09 28.65 0.18
C LEU A 354 -40.43 29.30 1.40
N SER A 355 -40.08 28.48 2.40
CA SER A 355 -39.23 28.87 3.52
C SER A 355 -38.10 27.86 3.67
N MET A 356 -36.88 28.34 3.81
CA MET A 356 -35.70 27.49 4.07
C MET A 356 -35.42 27.28 5.57
N GLY A 357 -36.26 27.83 6.45
CA GLY A 357 -36.08 27.78 7.90
C GLY A 357 -34.95 28.68 8.42
N ASP A 358 -34.76 28.64 9.74
CA ASP A 358 -33.81 29.48 10.48
C ASP A 358 -32.35 28.95 10.42
N SER A 359 -32.16 27.71 9.95
CA SER A 359 -30.86 27.06 9.84
C SER A 359 -30.80 26.27 8.53
N ILE A 360 -29.81 26.59 7.69
CA ILE A 360 -29.58 25.98 6.38
C ILE A 360 -28.23 25.28 6.40
N SER A 361 -28.13 24.14 5.72
CA SER A 361 -26.89 23.39 5.53
C SER A 361 -25.78 24.27 4.93
N PRO A 362 -24.56 24.28 5.52
CA PRO A 362 -23.42 24.96 4.93
C PRO A 362 -22.90 24.27 3.65
N GLN A 363 -23.38 23.06 3.34
CA GLN A 363 -23.01 22.32 2.13
C GLN A 363 -23.97 22.52 0.96
N LEU A 364 -25.13 23.18 1.15
CA LEU A 364 -26.20 23.25 0.15
C LEU A 364 -25.84 24.19 -1.02
N GLN A 365 -25.30 23.64 -2.11
CA GLN A 365 -24.86 24.40 -3.28
C GLN A 365 -25.99 24.76 -4.25
N LEU A 366 -26.98 23.86 -4.42
CA LEU A 366 -28.04 24.02 -5.43
C LEU A 366 -29.41 23.63 -4.89
N VAL A 367 -30.38 24.52 -5.08
CA VAL A 367 -31.82 24.28 -4.93
C VAL A 367 -32.50 24.63 -6.26
N ASP A 368 -32.96 23.63 -6.99
CA ASP A 368 -33.80 23.83 -8.17
C ASP A 368 -35.27 23.54 -7.84
N LEU A 369 -36.11 24.55 -8.03
CA LEU A 369 -37.55 24.53 -7.84
C LEU A 369 -38.28 25.12 -9.05
N GLN A 370 -37.66 25.11 -10.24
CA GLN A 370 -38.26 25.63 -11.48
C GLN A 370 -39.64 25.02 -11.79
N ASN A 371 -40.45 25.74 -12.55
CA ASN A 371 -41.75 25.28 -13.07
C ASN A 371 -42.71 24.69 -12.01
N ASN A 372 -42.72 25.26 -10.80
CA ASN A 372 -43.63 24.92 -9.71
C ASN A 372 -44.71 26.02 -9.51
N GLN A 373 -45.52 25.91 -8.45
CA GLN A 373 -46.63 26.80 -8.12
C GLN A 373 -46.35 27.71 -6.90
N ILE A 374 -45.07 27.97 -6.58
CA ILE A 374 -44.67 28.77 -5.40
C ILE A 374 -45.12 30.23 -5.59
N SER A 375 -45.96 30.73 -4.68
CA SER A 375 -46.55 32.07 -4.72
C SER A 375 -45.74 33.13 -3.99
N SER A 376 -44.92 32.71 -3.03
CA SER A 376 -44.26 33.57 -2.05
C SER A 376 -42.96 32.93 -1.57
N VAL A 377 -41.99 33.72 -1.13
CA VAL A 377 -40.74 33.21 -0.54
C VAL A 377 -40.38 34.01 0.70
N THR A 378 -40.02 33.32 1.78
CA THR A 378 -39.40 33.88 2.98
C THR A 378 -37.93 33.46 2.99
N LEU A 379 -37.09 34.21 2.27
CA LEU A 379 -35.64 34.00 2.27
C LEU A 379 -35.06 34.46 3.61
N THR A 380 -34.45 33.54 4.36
CA THR A 380 -33.55 33.90 5.45
C THR A 380 -32.25 34.43 4.85
N ALA A 381 -31.69 35.49 5.46
CA ALA A 381 -30.59 36.28 4.90
C ALA A 381 -29.21 35.58 4.88
N GLY A 382 -29.17 34.25 5.02
CA GLY A 382 -27.96 33.44 5.07
C GLY A 382 -27.71 32.54 3.85
N TYR A 383 -28.69 32.37 2.93
CA TYR A 383 -28.46 31.55 1.73
C TYR A 383 -27.83 32.39 0.60
N THR A 384 -26.62 32.02 0.20
CA THR A 384 -25.81 32.73 -0.82
C THR A 384 -25.59 31.93 -2.11
N ASN A 385 -25.99 30.66 -2.13
CA ASN A 385 -25.68 29.73 -3.22
C ASN A 385 -26.84 29.68 -4.23
N THR A 386 -26.84 28.72 -5.16
CA THR A 386 -27.75 28.75 -6.32
C THR A 386 -29.16 28.28 -5.95
N LEU A 387 -30.11 29.23 -5.93
CA LEU A 387 -31.55 28.96 -5.87
C LEU A 387 -32.19 29.34 -7.21
N ILE A 388 -32.94 28.42 -7.83
CA ILE A 388 -33.61 28.63 -9.12
C ILE A 388 -35.13 28.49 -8.95
N LEU A 389 -35.87 29.54 -9.31
CA LEU A 389 -37.33 29.65 -9.15
C LEU A 389 -38.06 29.97 -10.46
N VAL A 390 -37.35 30.04 -11.60
CA VAL A 390 -37.91 30.36 -12.92
C VAL A 390 -39.17 29.52 -13.21
N GLY A 391 -40.21 30.15 -13.77
CA GLY A 391 -41.51 29.52 -14.03
C GLY A 391 -42.51 29.57 -12.87
N ASN A 392 -42.09 29.87 -11.63
CA ASN A 392 -43.03 29.98 -10.49
C ASN A 392 -43.83 31.30 -10.50
N PRO A 393 -45.08 31.30 -9.99
CA PRO A 393 -45.90 32.50 -9.82
C PRO A 393 -45.19 33.65 -9.10
N VAL A 394 -44.36 33.38 -8.08
CA VAL A 394 -43.62 34.41 -7.34
C VAL A 394 -42.65 35.23 -8.22
N CYS A 395 -42.19 34.67 -9.34
CA CYS A 395 -41.33 35.38 -10.29
C CYS A 395 -42.06 36.45 -11.10
N THR A 396 -43.39 36.55 -11.01
CA THR A 396 -44.12 37.74 -11.49
C THR A 396 -43.83 38.99 -10.65
N ALA A 397 -43.65 38.81 -9.33
CA ALA A 397 -43.31 39.88 -8.40
C ALA A 397 -41.78 40.07 -8.24
N LEU A 398 -41.00 38.99 -8.41
CA LEU A 398 -39.54 38.97 -8.21
C LEU A 398 -38.74 38.86 -9.53
N SER A 399 -39.31 39.27 -10.67
CA SER A 399 -38.74 39.13 -12.02
C SER A 399 -37.34 39.72 -12.22
N ASN A 400 -36.98 40.74 -11.44
CA ASN A 400 -35.67 41.39 -11.47
C ASN A 400 -34.64 40.77 -10.49
N THR A 401 -34.96 39.64 -9.85
CA THR A 401 -34.05 38.95 -8.92
C THR A 401 -33.28 37.81 -9.60
N ASN A 402 -32.07 37.53 -9.10
CA ASN A 402 -31.20 36.48 -9.60
C ASN A 402 -31.83 35.07 -9.56
N TYR A 403 -32.84 34.83 -8.71
CA TYR A 403 -33.53 33.54 -8.59
C TYR A 403 -34.59 33.30 -9.68
N CYS A 404 -35.08 34.39 -10.27
CA CYS A 404 -36.20 34.39 -11.23
C CYS A 404 -35.77 34.68 -12.66
N GLN A 405 -34.47 34.68 -12.92
CA GLN A 405 -33.86 34.79 -14.24
C GLN A 405 -33.09 33.51 -14.52
N LEU A 406 -33.05 33.08 -15.79
CA LEU A 406 -32.17 32.00 -16.21
C LEU A 406 -30.71 32.44 -16.07
N GLN A 407 -30.12 32.17 -14.92
CA GLN A 407 -28.68 32.22 -14.77
C GLN A 407 -28.09 31.24 -15.79
N ARG A 408 -27.15 31.71 -16.62
CA ARG A 408 -26.13 30.78 -17.10
C ARG A 408 -25.43 30.25 -15.86
N GLU A 409 -25.29 28.93 -15.77
CA GLU A 409 -24.56 28.26 -14.70
C GLU A 409 -23.30 29.05 -14.38
N GLN A 410 -23.22 29.60 -13.16
CA GLN A 410 -21.95 30.08 -12.64
C GLN A 410 -21.15 28.82 -12.33
N SER A 411 -20.47 28.30 -13.37
CA SER A 411 -19.69 27.08 -13.28
C SER A 411 -18.56 27.28 -12.28
N SER A 412 -18.84 26.96 -11.01
CA SER A 412 -17.84 26.88 -9.96
C SER A 412 -16.76 25.93 -10.48
N LYS A 413 -15.51 26.39 -10.46
CA LYS A 413 -14.47 25.70 -11.20
C LYS A 413 -14.21 24.34 -10.56
N SER A 414 -14.69 23.28 -11.23
CA SER A 414 -14.50 21.88 -10.86
C SER A 414 -13.05 21.61 -10.46
N TYR A 415 -12.85 20.78 -9.45
CA TYR A 415 -11.53 20.46 -8.91
C TYR A 415 -10.52 20.10 -10.01
N SER A 416 -9.27 20.53 -9.84
CA SER A 416 -8.16 20.19 -10.71
C SER A 416 -6.87 20.27 -9.92
N THR A 417 -5.99 19.27 -10.03
CA THR A 417 -4.70 19.29 -9.33
C THR A 417 -3.94 20.57 -9.67
N SER A 418 -3.48 21.30 -8.65
CA SER A 418 -2.81 22.57 -8.85
C SER A 418 -1.39 22.37 -9.38
N LEU A 419 -1.13 22.85 -10.59
CA LEU A 419 0.22 22.98 -11.17
C LEU A 419 0.87 24.35 -10.85
N ALA A 420 0.29 25.17 -9.96
CA ALA A 420 0.78 26.53 -9.67
C ALA A 420 2.25 26.55 -9.21
N ASN A 421 2.68 25.51 -8.48
CA ASN A 421 4.05 25.35 -7.99
C ASN A 421 5.09 25.14 -9.12
N CYS A 422 4.64 24.84 -10.35
CA CYS A 422 5.49 24.56 -11.50
C CYS A 422 5.77 25.77 -12.41
N GLY A 423 5.17 26.92 -12.11
CA GLY A 423 5.37 28.16 -12.87
C GLY A 423 4.93 28.06 -14.33
N THR A 424 5.68 28.68 -15.24
CA THR A 424 5.34 28.82 -16.67
C THR A 424 5.99 27.75 -17.57
N LYS A 425 6.46 26.63 -17.00
CA LYS A 425 7.13 25.55 -17.74
C LYS A 425 6.13 24.85 -18.68
N LEU A 426 6.47 24.75 -19.96
CA LEU A 426 5.63 24.09 -20.98
C LEU A 426 6.29 22.80 -21.46
N CYS A 427 5.48 21.77 -21.67
CA CYS A 427 5.91 20.49 -22.22
C CYS A 427 5.61 20.37 -23.72
N THR A 428 6.28 19.44 -24.41
CA THR A 428 5.90 19.02 -25.76
C THR A 428 4.51 18.37 -25.76
N ALA A 429 3.77 18.43 -26.87
CA ALA A 429 2.35 18.02 -26.96
C ALA A 429 2.00 16.67 -26.28
N ASP A 430 2.86 15.65 -26.42
CA ASP A 430 2.63 14.30 -25.88
C ASP A 430 3.09 14.11 -24.41
N GLN A 431 3.62 15.15 -23.76
CA GLN A 431 4.13 15.13 -22.37
C GLN A 431 3.35 16.11 -21.50
N LYS A 432 3.18 15.78 -20.21
CA LYS A 432 2.57 16.67 -19.21
C LYS A 432 3.52 16.90 -18.03
N LEU A 433 3.29 18.00 -17.30
CA LEU A 433 3.98 18.28 -16.04
C LEU A 433 3.47 17.34 -14.96
N SER A 434 4.39 16.64 -14.29
CA SER A 434 4.10 15.97 -13.01
C SER A 434 3.86 17.02 -11.92
N PRO A 435 2.74 16.98 -11.17
CA PRO A 435 2.47 17.95 -10.10
C PRO A 435 3.54 17.97 -9.00
N GLN A 436 4.15 16.82 -8.69
CA GLN A 436 5.20 16.70 -7.67
C GLN A 436 6.54 17.32 -8.10
N SER A 437 7.08 16.90 -9.25
CA SER A 437 8.44 17.24 -9.67
C SER A 437 8.51 18.43 -10.62
N CYS A 438 7.36 18.86 -11.14
CA CYS A 438 7.25 19.86 -12.20
C CYS A 438 8.08 19.52 -13.45
N ASP A 439 8.36 18.23 -13.71
CA ASP A 439 9.05 17.76 -14.91
C ASP A 439 8.09 17.17 -15.95
N CYS A 440 8.49 17.29 -17.22
CA CYS A 440 7.72 16.81 -18.37
C CYS A 440 7.97 15.31 -18.59
N ALA A 441 6.94 14.51 -18.33
CA ALA A 441 6.94 13.05 -18.50
C ALA A 441 5.73 12.59 -19.34
N TYR A 442 5.70 11.30 -19.66
CA TYR A 442 4.58 10.61 -20.30
C TYR A 442 3.77 9.88 -19.21
N PRO A 443 2.70 10.50 -18.67
CA PRO A 443 1.86 9.86 -17.68
C PRO A 443 1.10 8.67 -18.26
N TYR A 444 0.78 7.68 -17.42
CA TYR A 444 -0.22 6.67 -17.74
C TYR A 444 -1.60 7.29 -17.49
N GLU A 445 -2.35 7.49 -18.56
CA GLU A 445 -3.59 8.27 -18.53
C GLU A 445 -4.82 7.40 -18.75
N GLY A 446 -5.97 7.96 -18.38
CA GLY A 446 -7.26 7.42 -18.74
C GLY A 446 -8.38 8.22 -18.11
N THR A 447 -9.56 7.62 -18.04
CA THR A 447 -10.73 8.20 -17.38
C THR A 447 -11.28 7.24 -16.35
N LEU A 448 -11.42 7.72 -15.12
CA LEU A 448 -12.18 7.05 -14.06
C LEU A 448 -13.65 7.40 -14.21
N TYR A 449 -14.51 6.41 -14.05
CA TYR A 449 -15.97 6.54 -14.09
C TYR A 449 -16.56 5.90 -12.83
N PHE A 450 -17.03 6.74 -11.92
CA PHE A 450 -17.67 6.35 -10.67
C PHE A 450 -19.18 6.24 -10.89
N ARG A 451 -19.73 5.04 -10.75
CA ARG A 451 -21.11 4.67 -11.10
C ARG A 451 -22.13 4.93 -9.98
N GLY A 452 -21.69 5.44 -8.84
CA GLY A 452 -22.57 5.86 -7.75
C GLY A 452 -21.82 6.53 -6.59
N PRO A 453 -21.41 7.81 -6.73
CA PRO A 453 -20.75 8.57 -5.68
C PRO A 453 -21.79 9.22 -4.74
N SER A 454 -21.51 9.17 -3.44
CA SER A 454 -22.42 9.66 -2.40
C SER A 454 -22.42 11.19 -2.21
N PHE A 455 -21.83 11.97 -3.13
CA PHE A 455 -21.68 13.42 -3.05
C PHE A 455 -21.81 14.07 -4.43
N ARG A 456 -22.08 15.38 -4.47
CA ARG A 456 -22.26 16.17 -5.70
C ARG A 456 -21.45 17.46 -5.78
N ASP A 457 -20.84 17.91 -4.69
CA ASP A 457 -19.91 19.04 -4.72
C ASP A 457 -18.62 18.69 -5.48
N LEU A 458 -18.49 19.20 -6.71
CA LEU A 458 -17.30 19.02 -7.56
C LEU A 458 -16.15 19.99 -7.23
N THR A 459 -16.29 20.79 -6.18
CA THR A 459 -15.30 21.80 -5.76
C THR A 459 -14.58 21.48 -4.46
N ASP A 460 -15.05 20.49 -3.69
CA ASP A 460 -14.42 20.09 -2.42
C ASP A 460 -13.01 19.52 -2.62
N VAL A 461 -12.03 20.37 -2.31
CA VAL A 461 -10.60 20.06 -2.34
C VAL A 461 -10.25 18.85 -1.47
N SER A 462 -10.97 18.61 -0.37
CA SER A 462 -10.65 17.52 0.56
C SER A 462 -11.01 16.15 -0.01
N THR A 463 -12.23 15.97 -0.55
CA THR A 463 -12.69 14.73 -1.19
C THR A 463 -11.81 14.33 -2.39
N PHE A 464 -11.50 15.26 -3.31
CA PHE A 464 -10.65 14.92 -4.46
C PHE A 464 -9.18 14.71 -4.07
N HIS A 465 -8.65 15.43 -3.08
CA HIS A 465 -7.29 15.15 -2.60
C HIS A 465 -7.19 13.81 -1.85
N ALA A 466 -8.25 13.39 -1.14
CA ALA A 466 -8.33 12.04 -0.58
C ALA A 466 -8.30 10.96 -1.67
N LEU A 467 -8.92 11.20 -2.83
CA LEU A 467 -8.80 10.32 -4.00
C LEU A 467 -7.38 10.31 -4.58
N GLU A 468 -6.72 11.47 -4.75
CA GLU A 468 -5.32 11.54 -5.19
C GLU A 468 -4.37 10.77 -4.26
N MET A 469 -4.46 11.05 -2.95
CA MET A 469 -3.73 10.36 -1.88
C MET A 469 -3.94 8.85 -1.95
N SER A 470 -5.19 8.42 -2.07
CA SER A 470 -5.57 7.00 -2.18
C SER A 470 -4.95 6.36 -3.44
N LEU A 471 -5.04 7.03 -4.60
CA LEU A 471 -4.47 6.54 -5.85
C LEU A 471 -2.97 6.31 -5.73
N TRP A 472 -2.16 7.28 -5.29
CA TRP A 472 -0.71 7.04 -5.23
C TRP A 472 -0.30 6.06 -4.14
N VAL A 473 -0.95 6.07 -2.96
CA VAL A 473 -0.62 5.13 -1.87
C VAL A 473 -0.95 3.69 -2.27
N LYS A 474 -2.14 3.45 -2.85
CA LYS A 474 -2.61 2.09 -3.15
C LYS A 474 -2.04 1.55 -4.46
N LEU A 475 -1.81 2.40 -5.47
CA LEU A 475 -1.14 1.99 -6.72
C LEU A 475 0.39 1.99 -6.61
N GLY A 476 0.98 2.31 -5.45
CA GLY A 476 2.43 2.25 -5.23
C GLY A 476 3.21 3.25 -6.08
N LEU A 477 2.71 4.48 -6.19
CA LEU A 477 3.30 5.58 -6.94
C LEU A 477 4.00 6.57 -6.00
N THR A 478 4.61 7.62 -6.55
CA THR A 478 5.27 8.66 -5.75
C THR A 478 4.23 9.62 -5.15
N PRO A 479 4.36 10.10 -3.90
CA PRO A 479 3.43 11.10 -3.36
C PRO A 479 3.36 12.36 -4.24
N GLY A 480 2.15 12.79 -4.62
CA GLY A 480 1.94 13.91 -5.55
C GLY A 480 2.13 13.57 -7.04
N SER A 481 2.38 12.31 -7.41
CA SER A 481 2.52 11.87 -8.82
C SER A 481 1.19 11.46 -9.47
N VAL A 482 0.06 11.91 -8.93
CA VAL A 482 -1.28 11.78 -9.53
C VAL A 482 -1.74 13.17 -9.93
N SER A 483 -2.44 13.28 -11.06
CA SER A 483 -3.33 14.41 -11.31
C SER A 483 -4.72 13.95 -11.67
N LEU A 484 -5.71 14.62 -11.07
CA LEU A 484 -7.12 14.60 -11.44
C LEU A 484 -7.46 15.91 -12.14
N GLN A 485 -8.18 15.83 -13.25
CA GLN A 485 -8.61 16.99 -14.04
C GLN A 485 -10.06 16.81 -14.49
N ASN A 486 -10.79 17.93 -14.59
CA ASN A 486 -12.15 18.00 -15.15
C ASN A 486 -13.13 16.93 -14.58
N PRO A 487 -13.32 16.82 -13.25
CA PRO A 487 -14.35 15.99 -12.67
C PRO A 487 -15.73 16.57 -13.04
N ILE A 488 -16.57 15.77 -13.68
CA ILE A 488 -17.91 16.14 -14.16
C ILE A 488 -18.86 14.96 -13.98
N PHE A 489 -20.15 15.23 -13.74
CA PHE A 489 -21.20 14.23 -13.96
C PHE A 489 -21.53 14.18 -15.47
N ASN A 490 -21.69 12.96 -16.00
CA ASN A 490 -22.06 12.75 -17.40
C ASN A 490 -23.57 12.50 -17.57
N SER A 491 -24.04 12.30 -18.81
CA SER A 491 -25.44 12.03 -19.14
C SER A 491 -26.02 10.74 -18.56
N ASP A 492 -25.17 9.85 -18.04
CA ASP A 492 -25.57 8.63 -17.33
C ASP A 492 -25.55 8.82 -15.81
N ASP A 493 -25.31 10.06 -15.35
CA ASP A 493 -25.18 10.41 -13.94
C ASP A 493 -24.01 9.69 -13.23
N TYR A 494 -22.94 9.38 -13.97
CA TYR A 494 -21.68 8.89 -13.41
C TYR A 494 -20.68 10.03 -13.27
N LEU A 495 -19.94 10.08 -12.16
CA LEU A 495 -18.82 11.01 -11.98
C LEU A 495 -17.62 10.54 -12.82
N GLN A 496 -17.34 11.28 -13.88
CA GLN A 496 -16.22 11.09 -14.78
C GLN A 496 -15.04 11.98 -14.32
N ILE A 497 -13.84 11.43 -14.17
CA ILE A 497 -12.61 12.19 -13.84
C ILE A 497 -11.47 11.79 -14.78
N GLN A 498 -10.77 12.76 -15.37
CA GLN A 498 -9.58 12.50 -16.16
C GLN A 498 -8.40 12.23 -15.22
N LEU A 499 -7.75 11.08 -15.39
CA LEU A 499 -6.65 10.62 -14.54
C LEU A 499 -5.33 10.66 -15.32
N ALA A 500 -4.29 11.22 -14.71
CA ALA A 500 -2.91 11.13 -15.17
C ALA A 500 -1.99 10.66 -14.04
N LEU A 501 -1.37 9.49 -14.20
CA LEU A 501 -0.41 8.91 -13.25
C LEU A 501 1.00 9.15 -13.77
N PHE A 502 1.90 9.72 -12.97
CA PHE A 502 3.24 10.11 -13.41
C PHE A 502 4.33 9.14 -12.91
N PRO A 503 5.34 8.81 -13.75
CA PRO A 503 6.45 7.97 -13.32
C PRO A 503 7.33 8.69 -12.27
N PRO A 504 7.97 7.95 -11.35
CA PRO A 504 8.93 8.52 -10.42
C PRO A 504 10.10 9.15 -11.20
N ALA A 505 10.55 10.34 -10.78
CA ALA A 505 11.63 11.07 -11.47
C ALA A 505 12.94 10.26 -11.61
N SER A 506 13.16 9.27 -10.74
CA SER A 506 14.28 8.32 -10.81
C SER A 506 14.16 7.24 -11.90
N ALA A 507 12.96 6.95 -12.42
CA ALA A 507 12.76 6.09 -13.59
C ALA A 507 12.86 6.85 -14.92
N GLY A 508 12.86 8.19 -14.88
CA GLY A 508 12.91 9.06 -16.05
C GLY A 508 11.52 9.45 -16.55
N LYS A 509 11.36 9.57 -17.87
CA LYS A 509 10.14 10.14 -18.48
C LYS A 509 8.98 9.16 -18.68
N TYR A 510 9.17 7.87 -18.44
CA TYR A 510 8.19 6.83 -18.75
C TYR A 510 8.13 5.80 -17.63
N PHE A 511 6.97 5.17 -17.46
CA PHE A 511 6.88 3.87 -16.78
C PHE A 511 7.44 2.76 -17.67
N ASN A 512 7.96 1.70 -17.05
CA ASN A 512 8.30 0.47 -17.76
C ASN A 512 7.06 -0.42 -17.99
N ARG A 513 7.16 -1.44 -18.86
CA ARG A 513 6.02 -2.31 -19.21
C ARG A 513 5.43 -3.02 -17.99
N SER A 514 6.26 -3.52 -17.07
CA SER A 514 5.81 -4.17 -15.84
C SER A 514 5.07 -3.22 -14.89
N GLU A 515 5.42 -1.93 -14.85
CA GLU A 515 4.67 -0.92 -14.10
C GLU A 515 3.30 -0.67 -14.71
N ILE A 516 3.21 -0.48 -16.03
CA ILE A 516 1.94 -0.32 -16.75
C ILE A 516 1.06 -1.57 -16.62
N GLN A 517 1.64 -2.77 -16.70
CA GLN A 517 0.93 -4.03 -16.50
C GLN A 517 0.39 -4.16 -15.07
N ARG A 518 1.17 -3.77 -14.05
CA ARG A 518 0.72 -3.80 -12.67
C ARG A 518 -0.38 -2.77 -12.39
N ILE A 519 -0.18 -1.51 -12.78
CA ILE A 519 -1.16 -0.43 -12.54
C ILE A 519 -2.45 -0.68 -13.33
N GLY A 520 -2.33 -1.17 -14.57
CA GLY A 520 -3.47 -1.61 -15.38
C GLY A 520 -4.25 -2.73 -14.69
N PHE A 521 -3.57 -3.78 -14.24
CA PHE A 521 -4.17 -4.88 -13.47
C PHE A 521 -4.80 -4.42 -12.15
N ASP A 522 -4.16 -3.51 -11.41
CA ASP A 522 -4.68 -3.03 -10.11
C ASP A 522 -6.00 -2.27 -10.26
N LEU A 523 -6.18 -1.55 -11.38
CA LEU A 523 -7.42 -0.84 -11.75
C LEU A 523 -8.45 -1.77 -12.43
N SER A 524 -8.02 -2.72 -13.25
CA SER A 524 -8.90 -3.63 -14.02
C SER A 524 -9.47 -4.76 -13.16
N ASN A 525 -8.65 -5.34 -12.28
CA ASN A 525 -9.00 -6.39 -11.31
C ASN A 525 -9.58 -5.81 -10.02
N GLN A 526 -9.75 -4.48 -9.94
CA GLN A 526 -10.40 -3.79 -8.83
C GLN A 526 -9.73 -4.08 -7.47
N THR A 527 -8.40 -4.27 -7.45
CA THR A 527 -7.60 -4.37 -6.21
C THR A 527 -7.42 -2.99 -5.59
N TYR A 528 -7.26 -1.96 -6.43
CA TYR A 528 -7.46 -0.58 -6.04
C TYR A 528 -8.92 -0.36 -5.65
N LYS A 529 -9.13 0.22 -4.46
CA LYS A 529 -10.42 0.72 -3.97
C LYS A 529 -10.29 2.22 -3.69
N PRO A 530 -11.21 3.05 -4.22
CA PRO A 530 -11.26 4.48 -3.91
C PRO A 530 -11.71 4.71 -2.46
N PRO A 531 -11.68 5.96 -1.97
CA PRO A 531 -12.46 6.37 -0.81
C PRO A 531 -13.94 6.01 -1.00
N HIS A 532 -14.64 5.65 0.08
CA HIS A 532 -15.97 5.02 0.01
C HIS A 532 -17.04 5.90 -0.66
N GLU A 533 -16.91 7.22 -0.52
CA GLU A 533 -17.79 8.26 -1.03
C GLU A 533 -17.81 8.34 -2.57
N PHE A 534 -16.85 7.69 -3.25
CA PHE A 534 -16.83 7.56 -4.71
C PHE A 534 -17.54 6.30 -5.23
N GLY A 535 -17.85 5.32 -4.37
CA GLY A 535 -18.57 4.10 -4.74
C GLY A 535 -17.87 3.21 -5.79
N PRO A 536 -18.63 2.39 -6.55
CA PRO A 536 -18.07 1.55 -7.62
C PRO A 536 -17.49 2.37 -8.76
N TYR A 537 -16.30 1.99 -9.24
CA TYR A 537 -15.67 2.60 -10.40
C TYR A 537 -15.31 1.59 -11.48
N TYR A 538 -15.18 2.08 -12.71
CA TYR A 538 -14.36 1.45 -13.73
C TYR A 538 -13.38 2.47 -14.31
N PHE A 539 -12.28 1.99 -14.88
CA PHE A 539 -11.27 2.79 -15.55
C PHE A 539 -11.27 2.46 -17.04
N ILE A 540 -10.97 3.44 -17.89
CA ILE A 540 -10.67 3.24 -19.31
C ILE A 540 -9.35 3.94 -19.59
N ALA A 541 -8.30 3.16 -19.86
CA ALA A 541 -6.97 3.70 -20.11
C ALA A 541 -6.83 4.31 -21.52
N SER A 542 -6.06 5.38 -21.62
CA SER A 542 -5.49 5.87 -22.88
C SER A 542 -4.34 4.95 -23.33
N PRO A 543 -4.09 4.81 -24.64
CA PRO A 543 -2.92 4.07 -25.13
C PRO A 543 -1.61 4.64 -24.60
N TYR A 544 -0.78 3.82 -23.96
CA TYR A 544 0.49 4.27 -23.39
C TYR A 544 1.63 4.26 -24.42
N PRO A 545 2.35 5.38 -24.64
CA PRO A 545 3.47 5.44 -25.57
C PRO A 545 4.74 4.89 -24.93
N PHE A 546 5.22 3.71 -25.37
CA PHE A 546 6.47 3.17 -24.85
C PHE A 546 7.70 3.75 -25.58
N PRO A 547 8.87 3.82 -24.92
CA PRO A 547 10.12 4.27 -25.55
C PRO A 547 10.46 3.45 -26.80
N GLY A 548 10.32 4.06 -27.98
CA GLY A 548 10.57 3.45 -29.29
C GLY A 548 9.36 3.42 -30.24
N ASP A 549 8.13 3.58 -29.75
CA ASP A 549 6.93 3.52 -30.60
C ASP A 549 6.74 4.74 -31.52
N HIS A 550 7.46 5.84 -31.28
CA HIS A 550 7.51 7.03 -32.17
C HIS A 550 8.30 6.73 -33.47
N GLY A 551 7.76 5.88 -34.32
CA GLY A 551 8.52 5.17 -35.37
C GLY A 551 8.00 5.25 -36.81
N ARG A 552 6.99 6.08 -37.15
CA ARG A 552 6.64 6.45 -38.56
C ARG A 552 5.59 7.56 -38.68
N ALA A 553 6.05 8.80 -38.82
CA ALA A 553 5.31 9.79 -39.61
C ALA A 553 5.57 9.52 -41.12
N SER A 554 4.58 9.74 -41.98
CA SER A 554 4.70 9.46 -43.42
C SER A 554 5.57 10.50 -44.14
N ILE A 555 6.81 10.14 -44.50
CA ILE A 555 7.71 11.00 -45.28
C ILE A 555 7.50 10.77 -46.78
N GLY A 556 7.27 11.88 -47.52
CA GLY A 556 7.00 11.86 -48.96
C GLY A 556 8.22 11.47 -49.82
N ARG A 557 7.94 10.95 -51.03
CA ARG A 557 8.92 10.29 -51.93
C ARG A 557 10.05 11.19 -52.48
N GLY A 558 10.07 12.49 -52.20
CA GLY A 558 11.05 13.44 -52.76
C GLY A 558 12.48 13.32 -52.21
N LEU A 559 12.67 12.82 -50.98
CA LEU A 559 13.97 12.88 -50.30
C LEU A 559 15.02 11.88 -50.84
N VAL A 560 14.58 10.83 -51.54
CA VAL A 560 15.44 9.70 -51.97
C VAL A 560 16.54 10.14 -52.95
N ALA A 561 16.28 11.15 -53.80
CA ALA A 561 17.23 11.62 -54.80
C ALA A 561 18.43 12.40 -54.21
N GLY A 562 18.28 13.01 -53.03
CA GLY A 562 19.32 13.89 -52.46
C GLY A 562 20.42 13.17 -51.67
N ILE A 563 20.23 11.90 -51.31
CA ILE A 563 21.12 11.19 -50.35
C ILE A 563 22.37 10.61 -51.02
N ALA A 564 22.28 10.24 -52.31
CA ALA A 564 23.35 9.55 -53.03
C ALA A 564 24.65 10.37 -53.18
N SER A 565 24.55 11.70 -53.32
CA SER A 565 25.71 12.59 -53.49
C SER A 565 26.40 12.95 -52.18
N GLY A 566 25.67 12.97 -51.05
CA GLY A 566 26.23 13.38 -49.74
C GLY A 566 27.16 12.32 -49.12
N CYS A 567 26.90 11.03 -49.37
CA CYS A 567 27.60 9.93 -48.71
C CYS A 567 29.11 9.91 -49.02
N SER A 568 29.52 10.22 -50.25
CA SER A 568 30.92 10.16 -50.68
C SER A 568 31.84 11.14 -49.94
N VAL A 569 31.34 12.33 -49.60
CA VAL A 569 32.10 13.34 -48.83
C VAL A 569 32.20 12.91 -47.36
N LEU A 570 31.09 12.42 -46.81
CA LEU A 570 30.98 12.05 -45.40
C LEU A 570 31.90 10.87 -45.03
N VAL A 571 32.04 9.89 -45.93
CA VAL A 571 32.99 8.76 -45.78
C VAL A 571 34.45 9.23 -45.70
N LEU A 572 34.86 10.18 -46.55
CA LEU A 572 36.23 10.73 -46.52
C LEU A 572 36.52 11.49 -45.22
N CYS A 573 35.55 12.27 -44.72
CA CYS A 573 35.66 12.92 -43.41
C CYS A 573 35.77 11.90 -42.27
N LEU A 574 34.97 10.82 -42.30
CA LEU A 574 35.02 9.77 -41.27
C LEU A 574 36.34 9.01 -41.24
N VAL A 575 36.98 8.76 -42.38
CA VAL A 575 38.33 8.14 -42.43
C VAL A 575 39.38 9.06 -41.81
N ALA A 576 39.34 10.37 -42.09
CA ALA A 576 40.25 11.34 -41.47
C ALA A 576 40.05 11.42 -39.94
N VAL A 577 38.79 11.45 -39.48
CA VAL A 577 38.44 11.44 -38.05
C VAL A 577 38.87 10.13 -37.38
N ALA A 578 38.75 8.97 -38.04
CA ALA A 578 39.21 7.69 -37.50
C ALA A 578 40.73 7.67 -37.29
N ILE A 579 41.52 8.18 -38.25
CA ILE A 579 42.98 8.29 -38.12
C ILE A 579 43.37 9.25 -36.97
N TYR A 580 42.64 10.34 -36.79
CA TYR A 580 42.80 11.27 -35.67
C TYR A 580 42.45 10.60 -34.32
N ALA A 581 41.32 9.92 -34.23
CA ALA A 581 40.85 9.23 -33.03
C ALA A 581 41.79 8.10 -32.60
N ILE A 582 42.37 7.35 -33.53
CA ILE A 582 43.38 6.31 -33.25
C ILE A 582 44.65 6.93 -32.64
N ARG A 583 45.07 8.12 -33.11
CA ARG A 583 46.18 8.88 -32.49
C ARG A 583 45.82 9.40 -31.09
N GLN A 584 44.58 9.83 -30.85
CA GLN A 584 44.13 10.30 -29.54
C GLN A 584 43.95 9.17 -28.52
N LYS A 585 43.46 8.00 -28.95
CA LYS A 585 43.25 6.81 -28.10
C LYS A 585 44.53 6.41 -27.36
N LYS A 586 45.69 6.50 -28.02
CA LYS A 586 47.01 6.21 -27.43
C LYS A 586 47.51 7.23 -26.39
N ARG A 587 46.73 8.27 -26.08
CA ARG A 587 46.93 9.19 -24.94
C ARG A 587 45.80 9.12 -23.88
N ALA A 588 44.68 8.46 -24.16
CA ALA A 588 43.48 8.49 -23.33
C ALA A 588 43.40 7.38 -22.25
N GLU A 589 44.29 6.39 -22.29
CA GLU A 589 44.32 5.22 -21.37
C GLU A 589 44.82 5.57 -19.94
N LYS A 590 44.57 6.79 -19.46
CA LYS A 590 44.94 7.28 -18.11
C LYS A 590 43.78 7.90 -17.31
N ALA A 591 42.54 7.85 -17.79
CA ALA A 591 41.41 8.58 -17.19
C ALA A 591 40.13 7.74 -16.95
N ILE A 592 40.25 6.44 -16.66
CA ILE A 592 39.08 5.58 -16.31
C ILE A 592 39.23 5.01 -14.89
N VAL A 593 39.17 5.89 -13.88
CA VAL A 593 39.12 5.53 -12.45
C VAL A 593 38.20 6.50 -11.69
N PHE A 594 36.86 6.39 -11.87
CA PHE A 594 35.91 7.07 -10.95
C PHE A 594 34.51 6.43 -10.83
N SER A 595 34.18 5.35 -11.58
CA SER A 595 32.83 4.75 -11.61
C SER A 595 32.75 3.33 -11.02
N LYS A 596 33.59 3.01 -10.03
CA LYS A 596 33.50 1.74 -9.25
C LYS A 596 33.61 2.03 -7.75
N PRO A 597 32.56 1.77 -6.93
CA PRO A 597 32.52 2.15 -5.51
C PRO A 597 33.62 1.60 -4.60
N PHE A 598 34.34 0.55 -5.03
CA PHE A 598 35.46 -0.06 -4.29
C PHE A 598 36.81 0.03 -5.03
N ALA A 599 36.95 0.97 -5.98
CA ALA A 599 38.19 1.13 -6.77
C ALA A 599 39.43 1.40 -5.91
N SER A 600 39.28 2.12 -4.80
CA SER A 600 40.36 2.42 -3.84
C SER A 600 40.89 1.18 -3.13
N TRP A 601 40.02 0.27 -2.69
CA TRP A 601 40.42 -0.98 -2.03
C TRP A 601 41.01 -1.99 -3.03
N ALA A 602 40.41 -2.11 -4.22
CA ALA A 602 40.93 -2.98 -5.28
C ALA A 602 42.27 -2.52 -5.89
N ALA A 603 42.68 -1.27 -5.66
CA ALA A 603 43.99 -0.75 -6.03
C ALA A 603 45.09 -1.12 -5.03
N ALA A 604 44.77 -1.19 -3.72
CA ALA A 604 45.74 -1.55 -2.68
C ALA A 604 46.26 -2.98 -2.86
N SER A 605 45.39 -3.96 -3.13
CA SER A 605 45.77 -5.37 -3.31
C SER A 605 46.59 -5.70 -4.57
N ARG A 606 47.03 -4.69 -5.34
CA ARG A 606 47.87 -4.87 -6.56
C ARG A 606 49.25 -4.23 -6.47
N LYS A 607 49.56 -3.55 -5.37
CA LYS A 607 50.92 -3.15 -5.01
C LYS A 607 51.16 -3.64 -3.58
N ASP A 608 51.94 -4.71 -3.48
CA ASP A 608 53.11 -4.81 -2.59
C ASP A 608 53.50 -6.28 -2.46
N SER A 609 54.41 -6.72 -3.32
CA SER A 609 54.93 -8.09 -3.37
C SER A 609 56.08 -8.31 -2.37
N SER A 610 56.03 -7.66 -1.21
CA SER A 610 57.04 -7.76 -0.14
C SER A 610 56.54 -7.23 1.21
N GLY A 611 56.01 -8.12 2.05
CA GLY A 611 56.02 -7.97 3.51
C GLY A 611 55.09 -6.94 4.17
N GLY A 612 53.85 -7.34 4.47
CA GLY A 612 53.05 -6.77 5.57
C GLY A 612 51.85 -5.89 5.18
N ALA A 613 50.80 -5.96 6.00
CA ALA A 613 49.61 -5.08 6.02
C ALA A 613 48.85 -4.87 4.69
N GLY A 614 47.94 -5.81 4.36
CA GLY A 614 46.92 -5.62 3.33
C GLY A 614 45.59 -5.10 3.90
N ALA A 615 44.84 -4.34 3.08
CA ALA A 615 43.54 -3.71 3.38
C ALA A 615 43.56 -2.61 4.49
N PRO A 616 42.62 -1.64 4.47
CA PRO A 616 42.58 -0.60 5.49
C PRO A 616 42.20 -1.17 6.86
N GLN A 617 43.00 -0.87 7.89
CA GLN A 617 42.65 -1.19 9.27
C GLN A 617 41.51 -0.30 9.77
N LEU A 618 40.28 -0.80 9.64
CA LEU A 618 39.16 -0.36 10.47
C LEU A 618 39.46 -0.78 11.91
N LYS A 619 39.49 0.18 12.85
CA LYS A 619 39.70 -0.10 14.27
C LYS A 619 38.61 -1.08 14.76
N GLY A 620 39.01 -2.30 15.11
CA GLY A 620 38.13 -3.33 15.67
C GLY A 620 37.90 -4.56 14.78
N ALA A 621 37.97 -4.46 13.45
CA ALA A 621 37.57 -5.53 12.54
C ALA A 621 38.74 -6.14 11.73
N ARG A 622 38.91 -7.46 11.80
CA ARG A 622 39.94 -8.22 11.06
C ARG A 622 39.55 -8.44 9.59
N TRP A 623 40.51 -8.35 8.67
CA TRP A 623 40.34 -8.87 7.31
C TRP A 623 40.61 -10.38 7.25
N PHE A 624 39.73 -11.11 6.58
CA PHE A 624 39.84 -12.55 6.34
C PHE A 624 39.93 -12.85 4.84
N SER A 625 40.79 -13.80 4.47
CA SER A 625 40.87 -14.30 3.08
C SER A 625 39.73 -15.26 2.75
N TYR A 626 39.39 -15.38 1.47
CA TYR A 626 38.34 -16.30 1.02
C TYR A 626 38.64 -17.76 1.38
N ASP A 627 39.88 -18.21 1.16
CA ASP A 627 40.26 -19.60 1.45
C ASP A 627 40.33 -19.89 2.96
N GLU A 628 40.60 -18.89 3.81
CA GLU A 628 40.50 -19.05 5.28
C GLU A 628 39.05 -19.29 5.70
N LEU A 629 38.08 -18.50 5.22
CA LEU A 629 36.65 -18.69 5.55
C LEU A 629 36.06 -19.95 4.92
N LYS A 630 36.49 -20.29 3.71
CA LYS A 630 36.14 -21.56 3.04
C LYS A 630 36.67 -22.77 3.80
N LYS A 631 37.88 -22.69 4.36
CA LYS A 631 38.43 -23.76 5.22
C LYS A 631 37.70 -23.83 6.57
N CYS A 632 37.45 -22.70 7.22
CA CYS A 632 36.83 -22.67 8.55
C CYS A 632 35.37 -23.14 8.57
N THR A 633 34.64 -22.97 7.45
CA THR A 633 33.24 -23.41 7.27
C THR A 633 33.08 -24.79 6.61
N ASN A 634 34.17 -25.53 6.37
CA ASN A 634 34.20 -26.76 5.57
C ASN A 634 33.52 -26.60 4.20
N ASN A 635 34.10 -25.73 3.36
CA ASN A 635 33.63 -25.37 2.01
C ASN A 635 32.17 -24.90 1.95
N PHE A 636 31.72 -24.16 2.98
CA PHE A 636 30.33 -23.70 3.13
C PHE A 636 29.31 -24.86 3.10
N SER A 637 29.65 -26.00 3.70
CA SER A 637 28.76 -27.17 3.82
C SER A 637 27.41 -26.80 4.44
N GLY A 638 26.31 -27.33 3.89
CA GLY A 638 24.98 -27.22 4.47
C GLY A 638 24.87 -27.81 5.89
N SER A 639 25.78 -28.72 6.28
CA SER A 639 25.89 -29.21 7.67
C SER A 639 26.33 -28.14 8.68
N ASN A 640 26.85 -27.02 8.19
CA ASN A 640 27.27 -25.87 9.00
C ASN A 640 26.34 -24.66 8.79
N GLU A 641 25.25 -24.78 8.04
CA GLU A 641 24.31 -23.69 7.81
C GLU A 641 23.47 -23.42 9.07
N LEU A 642 23.62 -22.21 9.62
CA LEU A 642 22.89 -21.73 10.80
C LEU A 642 21.56 -21.08 10.44
N GLY A 643 21.42 -20.58 9.21
CA GLY A 643 20.19 -19.96 8.73
C GLY A 643 20.35 -19.29 7.38
N SER A 644 19.21 -18.93 6.77
CA SER A 644 19.17 -18.20 5.49
C SER A 644 18.14 -17.06 5.55
N GLY A 645 18.49 -15.92 4.95
CA GLY A 645 17.69 -14.69 4.98
C GLY A 645 17.75 -13.90 3.67
N GLY A 646 17.34 -12.63 3.72
CA GLY A 646 17.36 -11.73 2.55
C GLY A 646 18.77 -11.53 2.00
N TYR A 647 19.67 -11.07 2.86
CA TYR A 647 21.09 -10.83 2.56
C TYR A 647 21.81 -12.06 1.96
N GLY A 648 21.59 -13.25 2.54
CA GLY A 648 22.30 -14.48 2.15
C GLY A 648 22.18 -15.61 3.17
N LYS A 649 23.23 -16.43 3.30
CA LYS A 649 23.30 -17.58 4.22
C LYS A 649 24.33 -17.35 5.32
N VAL A 650 24.04 -17.85 6.52
CA VAL A 650 24.94 -17.80 7.68
C VAL A 650 25.49 -19.19 7.97
N TYR A 651 26.80 -19.31 8.12
CA TYR A 651 27.49 -20.59 8.38
C TYR A 651 28.28 -20.54 9.69
N ARG A 652 28.33 -21.66 10.41
CA ARG A 652 29.23 -21.86 11.54
C ARG A 652 30.64 -22.15 11.03
N GLY A 653 31.61 -21.35 11.47
CA GLY A 653 33.03 -21.54 11.19
C GLY A 653 33.84 -21.82 12.47
N MET A 654 35.00 -22.47 12.32
CA MET A 654 36.00 -22.59 13.37
C MET A 654 37.36 -22.09 12.84
N LEU A 655 37.82 -20.95 13.36
CA LEU A 655 39.08 -20.32 12.99
C LEU A 655 40.29 -21.14 13.48
N SER A 656 41.48 -20.84 12.94
CA SER A 656 42.72 -21.59 13.22
C SER A 656 43.25 -21.45 14.65
N ASP A 657 42.74 -20.48 15.41
CA ASP A 657 42.97 -20.26 16.83
C ASP A 657 41.97 -21.02 17.73
N GLY A 658 40.99 -21.72 17.12
CA GLY A 658 39.91 -22.43 17.80
C GLY A 658 38.64 -21.59 18.02
N GLN A 659 38.63 -20.30 17.67
CA GLN A 659 37.45 -19.45 17.86
C GLN A 659 36.30 -19.89 16.93
N ILE A 660 35.11 -20.09 17.51
CA ILE A 660 33.89 -20.39 16.77
C ILE A 660 33.23 -19.08 16.35
N VAL A 661 32.91 -18.95 15.06
CA VAL A 661 32.39 -17.73 14.44
C VAL A 661 31.16 -17.99 13.58
N ALA A 662 30.34 -16.96 13.36
CA ALA A 662 29.24 -16.98 12.39
C ALA A 662 29.62 -16.18 11.14
N VAL A 663 29.61 -16.83 9.98
CA VAL A 663 30.00 -16.25 8.67
C VAL A 663 28.76 -16.01 7.82
N LYS A 664 28.33 -14.74 7.73
CA LYS A 664 27.20 -14.25 6.94
C LYS A 664 27.69 -13.95 5.51
N ARG A 665 27.39 -14.82 4.55
CA ARG A 665 27.82 -14.73 3.13
C ARG A 665 26.67 -14.23 2.25
N ALA A 666 26.91 -13.15 1.50
CA ALA A 666 25.90 -12.53 0.65
C ALA A 666 25.50 -13.41 -0.56
N ARG A 667 24.32 -13.15 -1.13
CA ARG A 667 23.92 -13.76 -2.43
C ARG A 667 24.73 -13.16 -3.58
N GLN A 668 25.43 -14.00 -4.33
CA GLN A 668 26.22 -13.61 -5.49
C GLN A 668 25.36 -12.84 -6.51
N GLY A 669 25.80 -11.64 -6.91
CA GLY A 669 25.06 -10.77 -7.84
C GLY A 669 24.00 -9.85 -7.21
N SER A 670 23.73 -9.92 -5.89
CA SER A 670 22.75 -9.03 -5.25
C SER A 670 23.26 -7.60 -5.08
N LEU A 671 22.62 -6.64 -5.77
CA LEU A 671 22.85 -5.20 -5.57
C LEU A 671 22.51 -4.75 -4.14
N GLN A 672 21.47 -5.33 -3.54
CA GLN A 672 21.06 -5.06 -2.16
C GLN A 672 22.11 -5.52 -1.15
N GLY A 673 22.62 -6.74 -1.31
CA GLY A 673 23.66 -7.30 -0.43
C GLY A 673 24.92 -6.44 -0.39
N GLY A 674 25.33 -5.88 -1.53
CA GLY A 674 26.48 -4.97 -1.61
C GLY A 674 26.30 -3.62 -0.89
N GLN A 675 25.06 -3.15 -0.74
CA GLN A 675 24.78 -1.93 0.02
C GLN A 675 24.69 -2.23 1.52
N GLU A 676 23.99 -3.30 1.91
CA GLU A 676 23.89 -3.76 3.30
C GLU A 676 25.28 -4.12 3.88
N PHE A 677 26.12 -4.79 3.09
CA PHE A 677 27.53 -5.09 3.42
C PHE A 677 28.33 -3.83 3.76
N LYS A 678 28.16 -2.76 2.98
CA LYS A 678 28.87 -1.50 3.21
C LYS A 678 28.36 -0.82 4.48
N THR A 679 27.05 -0.73 4.68
CA THR A 679 26.45 -0.12 5.89
C THR A 679 26.89 -0.85 7.16
N GLU A 680 26.83 -2.17 7.16
CA GLU A 680 27.16 -3.00 8.32
C GLU A 680 28.67 -2.93 8.66
N ILE A 681 29.51 -2.97 7.61
CA ILE A 681 30.85 -2.36 7.49
C ILE A 681 31.03 -1.11 8.36
N GLU A 682 30.45 -0.04 7.82
CA GLU A 682 30.71 1.34 8.20
C GLU A 682 30.17 1.71 9.58
N LEU A 683 29.17 0.98 10.09
CA LEU A 683 28.57 1.17 11.40
C LEU A 683 29.22 0.32 12.49
N LEU A 684 29.35 -1.00 12.30
CA LEU A 684 29.87 -1.88 13.35
C LEU A 684 31.35 -1.64 13.67
N SER A 685 32.12 -1.03 12.77
CA SER A 685 33.47 -0.54 13.11
C SER A 685 33.50 0.68 14.04
N ARG A 686 32.34 1.27 14.38
CA ARG A 686 32.21 2.45 15.26
C ARG A 686 31.59 2.11 16.62
N VAL A 687 30.73 1.10 16.69
CA VAL A 687 29.96 0.76 17.89
C VAL A 687 30.45 -0.51 18.57
N HIS A 688 30.72 -0.42 19.88
CA HIS A 688 31.16 -1.54 20.70
C HIS A 688 30.42 -1.48 22.04
N HIS A 689 29.48 -2.40 22.26
CA HIS A 689 28.67 -2.45 23.48
C HIS A 689 28.22 -3.89 23.79
N LYS A 690 28.14 -4.24 25.08
CA LYS A 690 27.83 -5.60 25.58
C LYS A 690 26.52 -6.20 25.04
N ASN A 691 25.56 -5.36 24.63
CA ASN A 691 24.26 -5.78 24.08
C ASN A 691 24.12 -5.55 22.57
N LEU A 692 25.23 -5.37 21.84
CA LEU A 692 25.27 -5.38 20.37
C LEU A 692 26.15 -6.55 19.89
N LEU A 693 25.86 -7.10 18.71
CA LEU A 693 26.63 -8.19 18.13
C LEU A 693 27.97 -7.68 17.56
N ALA A 694 29.09 -8.20 18.06
CA ALA A 694 30.42 -7.78 17.62
C ALA A 694 30.81 -8.34 16.24
N LEU A 695 31.22 -7.44 15.34
CA LEU A 695 31.84 -7.79 14.06
C LEU A 695 33.33 -8.12 14.28
N ILE A 696 33.67 -9.41 14.25
CA ILE A 696 35.07 -9.88 14.33
C ILE A 696 35.83 -9.52 13.06
N GLY A 697 35.17 -9.51 11.90
CA GLY A 697 35.82 -9.15 10.65
C GLY A 697 34.99 -9.31 9.38
N PHE A 698 35.65 -9.18 8.23
CA PHE A 698 35.03 -9.24 6.92
C PHE A 698 35.95 -9.86 5.85
N CYS A 699 35.34 -10.36 4.78
CA CYS A 699 36.02 -10.78 3.56
C CYS A 699 35.41 -10.05 2.35
N PHE A 700 36.28 -9.54 1.49
CA PHE A 700 35.93 -8.90 0.22
C PHE A 700 36.96 -9.29 -0.83
N GLU A 701 36.81 -10.48 -1.41
CA GLU A 701 37.80 -11.11 -2.27
C GLU A 701 37.09 -11.92 -3.37
N GLN A 702 37.68 -12.01 -4.57
CA GLN A 702 37.17 -12.81 -5.71
C GLN A 702 35.71 -12.51 -6.16
N GLY A 703 35.09 -11.44 -5.66
CA GLY A 703 33.68 -11.08 -5.90
C GLY A 703 32.72 -11.55 -4.79
N GLU A 704 33.23 -12.21 -3.76
CA GLU A 704 32.49 -12.61 -2.55
C GLU A 704 32.42 -11.44 -1.54
N GLN A 705 31.35 -11.45 -0.75
CA GLN A 705 31.10 -10.50 0.35
C GLN A 705 30.68 -11.30 1.57
N MET A 706 31.48 -11.28 2.64
CA MET A 706 31.19 -12.02 3.86
C MET A 706 31.51 -11.21 5.11
N LEU A 707 30.67 -11.35 6.13
CA LEU A 707 30.81 -10.74 7.45
C LEU A 707 30.97 -11.83 8.50
N VAL A 708 31.87 -11.62 9.46
CA VAL A 708 32.29 -12.61 10.45
C VAL A 708 31.99 -12.05 11.84
N TYR A 709 31.11 -12.74 12.59
CA TYR A 709 30.67 -12.35 13.92
C TYR A 709 31.06 -13.39 14.97
N GLU A 710 31.02 -12.98 16.23
CA GLU A 710 30.97 -13.90 17.36
C GLU A 710 29.78 -14.87 17.21
N PHE A 711 30.02 -16.17 17.49
CA PHE A 711 28.99 -17.19 17.37
C PHE A 711 28.02 -17.14 18.57
N MET A 712 26.74 -16.90 18.29
CA MET A 712 25.64 -16.94 19.28
C MET A 712 25.05 -18.35 19.33
N PRO A 713 25.32 -19.16 20.39
CA PRO A 713 24.97 -20.58 20.40
C PRO A 713 23.47 -20.84 20.65
N ASN A 714 22.78 -19.89 21.28
CA ASN A 714 21.36 -20.01 21.65
C ASN A 714 20.41 -19.41 20.58
N GLY A 715 20.94 -19.08 19.40
CA GLY A 715 20.18 -18.63 18.23
C GLY A 715 19.53 -17.25 18.41
N SER A 716 18.41 -17.05 17.72
CA SER A 716 17.57 -15.86 17.86
C SER A 716 16.51 -15.99 18.95
N LEU A 717 16.06 -14.86 19.47
CA LEU A 717 14.95 -14.79 20.43
C LEU A 717 13.69 -15.48 19.88
N LYS A 718 13.38 -15.31 18.59
CA LYS A 718 12.22 -15.95 17.94
C LYS A 718 12.27 -17.49 17.99
N GLU A 719 13.45 -18.08 17.87
CA GLU A 719 13.62 -19.55 17.92
C GLU A 719 13.45 -20.10 19.33
N SER A 720 13.77 -19.30 20.36
CA SER A 720 13.51 -19.64 21.76
C SER A 720 12.05 -19.42 22.17
N LEU A 721 11.42 -18.32 21.76
CA LEU A 721 9.98 -18.09 21.99
C LEU A 721 9.09 -19.11 21.26
N THR A 722 9.52 -19.66 20.13
CA THR A 722 8.81 -20.75 19.42
C THR A 722 9.19 -22.15 19.91
N GLY A 723 9.96 -22.27 21.00
CA GLY A 723 10.37 -23.55 21.61
C GLY A 723 11.36 -24.38 20.77
N LYS A 724 11.76 -23.91 19.59
CA LYS A 724 12.58 -24.68 18.63
C LYS A 724 14.03 -24.87 19.05
N SER A 725 14.56 -23.98 19.89
CA SER A 725 15.90 -24.13 20.48
C SER A 725 15.94 -25.13 21.65
N GLY A 726 14.79 -25.60 22.15
CA GLY A 726 14.69 -26.38 23.38
C GLY A 726 14.94 -25.55 24.66
N ILE A 727 15.14 -24.23 24.55
CA ILE A 727 15.42 -23.34 25.67
C ILE A 727 14.10 -22.76 26.18
N HIS A 728 13.73 -23.09 27.42
CA HIS A 728 12.61 -22.43 28.09
C HIS A 728 13.04 -21.07 28.65
N LEU A 729 12.30 -20.01 28.30
CA LEU A 729 12.52 -18.66 28.82
C LEU A 729 11.51 -18.37 29.95
N ASP A 730 11.99 -18.46 31.19
CA ASP A 730 11.28 -17.97 32.38
C ASP A 730 11.08 -16.43 32.32
N TRP A 731 10.13 -15.91 33.09
CA TRP A 731 9.74 -14.49 33.09
C TRP A 731 10.94 -13.59 33.38
N ARG A 732 11.76 -13.96 34.37
CA ARG A 732 12.96 -13.21 34.75
C ARG A 732 14.02 -13.18 33.63
N ARG A 733 14.15 -14.22 32.80
CA ARG A 733 14.97 -14.18 31.56
C ARG A 733 14.36 -13.27 30.50
N ARG A 734 13.04 -13.31 30.28
CA ARG A 734 12.36 -12.43 29.31
C ARG A 734 12.57 -10.95 29.65
N LEU A 735 12.45 -10.58 30.92
CA LEU A 735 12.77 -9.23 31.42
C LEU A 735 14.24 -8.85 31.17
N ARG A 736 15.20 -9.75 31.44
CA ARG A 736 16.64 -9.51 31.17
C ARG A 736 16.95 -9.36 29.69
N ILE A 737 16.25 -10.09 28.82
CA ILE A 737 16.37 -10.00 27.36
C ILE A 737 15.81 -8.66 26.86
N ALA A 738 14.65 -8.23 27.37
CA ALA A 738 14.09 -6.90 27.10
C ALA A 738 15.06 -5.79 27.53
N LEU A 739 15.58 -5.86 28.76
CA LEU A 739 16.56 -4.91 29.29
C LEU A 739 17.85 -4.86 28.46
N GLY A 740 18.38 -6.01 28.07
CA GLY A 740 19.58 -6.10 27.22
C GLY A 740 19.35 -5.42 25.87
N SER A 741 18.25 -5.74 25.21
CA SER A 741 17.86 -5.14 23.92
C SER A 741 17.66 -3.63 24.04
N ALA A 742 16.99 -3.18 25.11
CA ALA A 742 16.75 -1.77 25.38
C ALA A 742 18.04 -0.98 25.63
N ARG A 743 18.98 -1.54 26.42
CA ARG A 743 20.33 -0.96 26.63
C ARG A 743 21.15 -0.93 25.34
N GLY A 744 20.99 -1.93 24.46
CA GLY A 744 21.59 -1.94 23.13
C GLY A 744 21.12 -0.75 22.27
N LEU A 745 19.82 -0.51 22.23
CA LEU A 745 19.21 0.59 21.49
C LEU A 745 19.52 1.97 22.10
N ALA A 746 19.40 2.13 23.43
CA ALA A 746 19.73 3.40 24.11
C ALA A 746 21.18 3.84 23.81
N TYR A 747 22.12 2.91 23.74
CA TYR A 747 23.49 3.20 23.32
C TYR A 747 23.59 3.70 21.86
N LEU A 748 22.80 3.15 20.93
CA LEU A 748 22.77 3.58 19.53
C LEU A 748 22.12 4.96 19.34
N HIS A 749 21.09 5.28 20.12
CA HIS A 749 20.35 6.54 20.03
C HIS A 749 21.00 7.69 20.78
N GLU A 750 21.48 7.43 22.00
CA GLU A 750 21.82 8.49 22.97
C GLU A 750 23.35 8.60 23.25
N LEU A 751 24.16 7.58 22.88
CA LEU A 751 25.60 7.53 23.20
C LEU A 751 26.52 7.38 21.96
N ALA A 752 26.00 6.92 20.82
CA ALA A 752 26.72 6.91 19.56
C ALA A 752 26.73 8.32 18.92
N ASN A 753 27.87 8.72 18.34
CA ASN A 753 28.02 10.02 17.68
C ASN A 753 28.56 9.85 16.24
N PRO A 754 27.82 10.26 15.19
CA PRO A 754 26.41 10.67 15.23
C PRO A 754 25.46 9.52 15.66
N PRO A 755 24.25 9.82 16.17
CA PRO A 755 23.26 8.81 16.55
C PRO A 755 22.91 7.84 15.40
N ILE A 756 22.52 6.62 15.75
CA ILE A 756 22.29 5.52 14.82
C ILE A 756 20.88 4.96 15.03
N ILE A 757 20.02 5.06 14.02
CA ILE A 757 18.69 4.44 14.02
C ILE A 757 18.79 3.08 13.33
N HIS A 758 18.34 2.01 13.98
CA HIS A 758 18.53 0.62 13.55
C HIS A 758 17.49 0.16 12.52
N ARG A 759 16.24 0.61 12.66
CA ARG A 759 15.18 0.56 11.62
C ARG A 759 14.70 -0.84 11.19
N ASP A 760 15.16 -1.89 11.87
CA ASP A 760 14.73 -3.28 11.62
C ASP A 760 14.84 -4.15 12.89
N ILE A 761 14.37 -3.62 14.02
CA ILE A 761 14.31 -4.31 15.30
C ILE A 761 13.14 -5.30 15.31
N LYS A 762 13.42 -6.55 15.69
CA LYS A 762 12.50 -7.70 15.66
C LYS A 762 13.09 -8.90 16.40
N SER A 763 12.26 -9.87 16.78
CA SER A 763 12.70 -11.09 17.51
C SER A 763 13.70 -11.98 16.75
N THR A 764 13.88 -11.82 15.44
CA THR A 764 14.95 -12.52 14.69
C THR A 764 16.32 -11.83 14.79
N ASN A 765 16.33 -10.52 15.06
CA ASN A 765 17.52 -9.66 15.05
C ASN A 765 18.05 -9.39 16.48
N ILE A 766 17.46 -10.06 17.46
CA ILE A 766 17.95 -10.16 18.83
C ILE A 766 18.45 -11.58 19.02
N LEU A 767 19.76 -11.74 19.18
CA LEU A 767 20.43 -13.03 19.37
C LEU A 767 20.76 -13.23 20.85
N LEU A 768 20.93 -14.50 21.24
CA LEU A 768 21.20 -14.90 22.63
C LEU A 768 22.60 -15.53 22.77
N ASP A 769 23.39 -14.97 23.68
CA ASP A 769 24.71 -15.53 24.05
C ASP A 769 24.57 -16.77 24.96
N GLN A 770 25.72 -17.34 25.38
CA GLN A 770 25.78 -18.51 26.27
C GLN A 770 25.00 -18.35 27.58
N ASN A 771 24.89 -17.12 28.10
CA ASN A 771 24.21 -16.78 29.35
C ASN A 771 22.76 -16.31 29.14
N LEU A 772 22.25 -16.41 27.91
CA LEU A 772 20.96 -15.86 27.45
C LEU A 772 20.89 -14.33 27.53
N SER A 773 22.04 -13.64 27.44
CA SER A 773 22.10 -12.19 27.29
C SER A 773 21.71 -11.80 25.86
N ALA A 774 20.84 -10.79 25.73
CA ALA A 774 20.42 -10.27 24.44
C ALA A 774 21.52 -9.43 23.76
N LYS A 775 21.77 -9.70 22.46
CA LYS A 775 22.58 -8.88 21.57
C LYS A 775 21.80 -8.50 20.31
N VAL A 776 21.70 -7.21 20.02
CA VAL A 776 21.05 -6.67 18.82
C VAL A 776 21.98 -6.80 17.59
N ALA A 777 21.44 -7.19 16.44
CA ALA A 777 22.18 -7.60 15.25
C ALA A 777 21.51 -7.18 13.92
N ASP A 778 22.23 -7.36 12.80
CA ASP A 778 21.80 -7.10 11.41
C ASP A 778 21.63 -5.61 11.07
N PHE A 779 22.75 -4.89 11.02
CA PHE A 779 22.80 -3.43 10.86
C PHE A 779 22.69 -2.95 9.39
N GLY A 780 22.32 -3.83 8.45
CA GLY A 780 22.32 -3.53 7.01
C GLY A 780 21.39 -2.39 6.57
N LEU A 781 20.31 -2.15 7.33
CA LEU A 781 19.29 -1.13 7.04
C LEU A 781 19.43 0.16 7.88
N SER A 782 20.31 0.14 8.89
CA SER A 782 20.52 1.20 9.87
C SER A 782 21.08 2.48 9.25
N LYS A 783 20.87 3.64 9.90
CA LYS A 783 21.21 4.96 9.33
C LYS A 783 21.75 5.92 10.40
N LEU A 784 22.77 6.71 10.03
CA LEU A 784 23.31 7.80 10.84
C LEU A 784 22.40 9.05 10.78
N VAL A 785 22.24 9.73 11.92
CA VAL A 785 21.55 11.02 12.06
C VAL A 785 22.59 12.15 12.01
N CYS A 786 22.93 12.61 10.80
CA CYS A 786 24.03 13.55 10.60
C CYS A 786 23.69 15.03 10.82
N ASP A 787 22.44 15.37 11.15
CA ASP A 787 21.98 16.76 11.25
C ASP A 787 20.94 16.89 12.37
N SER A 788 21.36 17.40 13.53
CA SER A 788 20.51 17.54 14.72
C SER A 788 19.52 18.70 14.64
N THR A 789 19.57 19.53 13.59
CA THR A 789 18.76 20.75 13.48
C THR A 789 17.28 20.51 13.17
N LYS A 790 16.88 19.28 12.83
CA LYS A 790 15.51 18.94 12.38
C LYS A 790 14.81 17.81 13.14
N GLY A 791 15.51 17.14 14.07
CA GLY A 791 14.94 16.06 14.90
C GLY A 791 14.50 14.77 14.17
N HIS A 792 14.59 14.71 12.83
CA HIS A 792 14.18 13.55 12.05
C HIS A 792 15.00 13.40 10.77
N VAL A 793 14.98 12.19 10.19
CA VAL A 793 15.66 11.86 8.94
C VAL A 793 14.64 11.42 7.88
N SER A 794 14.29 12.32 6.96
CA SER A 794 13.46 11.96 5.79
C SER A 794 14.13 10.86 4.95
N THR A 795 13.51 9.69 4.80
CA THR A 795 14.18 8.53 4.16
C THR A 795 13.22 7.40 3.74
N GLN A 796 13.31 6.94 2.49
CA GLN A 796 12.55 5.81 1.90
C GLN A 796 12.19 4.73 2.93
N VAL A 797 10.91 4.41 3.11
CA VAL A 797 10.47 3.48 4.15
C VAL A 797 11.11 2.10 3.97
N LYS A 798 11.79 1.62 5.03
CA LYS A 798 12.38 0.27 5.12
C LYS A 798 12.21 -0.24 6.56
N GLY A 799 12.08 -1.56 6.71
CA GLY A 799 11.88 -2.26 7.97
C GLY A 799 10.98 -3.49 7.77
N THR A 800 10.76 -4.29 8.81
CA THR A 800 9.94 -5.50 8.73
C THR A 800 8.47 -5.25 9.04
N LEU A 801 7.59 -5.75 8.17
CA LEU A 801 6.13 -5.68 8.36
C LEU A 801 5.70 -6.32 9.68
N GLY A 802 4.93 -5.58 10.48
CA GLY A 802 4.52 -5.97 11.84
C GLY A 802 5.39 -5.39 12.95
N TYR A 803 6.56 -4.81 12.65
CA TYR A 803 7.39 -4.03 13.58
C TYR A 803 7.49 -2.55 13.17
N LEU A 804 7.23 -2.26 11.90
CA LEU A 804 7.37 -0.95 11.30
C LEU A 804 6.45 0.09 11.97
N ASP A 805 7.07 1.17 12.46
CA ASP A 805 6.43 2.37 12.99
C ASP A 805 5.39 2.96 12.02
N PRO A 806 4.12 3.16 12.46
CA PRO A 806 3.05 3.70 11.62
C PRO A 806 3.28 5.17 11.25
N GLU A 807 3.85 5.99 12.13
CA GLU A 807 4.15 7.38 11.82
C GLU A 807 5.26 7.44 10.77
N TYR A 808 6.36 6.71 10.96
CA TYR A 808 7.42 6.62 9.95
C TYR A 808 6.90 6.11 8.59
N TYR A 809 5.98 5.13 8.61
CA TYR A 809 5.34 4.63 7.40
C TYR A 809 4.50 5.70 6.68
N MET A 810 3.76 6.53 7.43
CA MET A 810 2.89 7.59 6.88
C MET A 810 3.68 8.85 6.46
N THR A 811 4.62 9.32 7.29
CA THR A 811 5.31 10.62 7.12
C THR A 811 6.64 10.52 6.39
N GLN A 812 7.23 9.31 6.30
CA GLN A 812 8.60 9.04 5.85
C GLN A 812 9.71 9.70 6.70
N GLN A 813 9.36 10.26 7.85
CA GLN A 813 10.30 10.84 8.82
C GLN A 813 10.79 9.73 9.76
N LEU A 814 12.04 9.31 9.61
CA LEU A 814 12.66 8.31 10.50
C LEU A 814 13.25 9.01 11.73
N THR A 815 12.85 8.56 12.92
CA THR A 815 13.39 9.03 14.21
C THR A 815 13.85 7.82 15.05
N GLU A 816 14.56 8.07 16.14
CA GLU A 816 14.88 7.03 17.13
C GLU A 816 13.62 6.42 17.76
N LYS A 817 12.51 7.18 17.80
CA LYS A 817 11.18 6.71 18.22
C LYS A 817 10.60 5.61 17.31
N SER A 818 11.10 5.44 16.09
CA SER A 818 10.72 4.33 15.22
C SER A 818 11.32 2.99 15.66
N ASP A 819 12.50 3.01 16.28
CA ASP A 819 13.07 1.84 16.97
C ASP A 819 12.34 1.56 18.29
N VAL A 820 11.88 2.61 19.01
CA VAL A 820 11.05 2.45 20.22
C VAL A 820 9.76 1.69 19.91
N TYR A 821 9.06 2.03 18.83
CA TYR A 821 7.88 1.30 18.36
C TYR A 821 8.21 -0.16 18.03
N SER A 822 9.28 -0.37 17.25
CA SER A 822 9.76 -1.70 16.88
C SER A 822 10.14 -2.56 18.11
N PHE A 823 10.70 -1.95 19.15
CA PHE A 823 11.01 -2.57 20.43
C PHE A 823 9.75 -2.91 21.24
N GLY A 824 8.75 -2.02 21.29
CA GLY A 824 7.48 -2.29 21.96
C GLY A 824 6.76 -3.52 21.42
N VAL A 825 6.79 -3.74 20.09
CA VAL A 825 6.29 -4.98 19.47
C VAL A 825 7.05 -6.22 19.96
N VAL A 826 8.38 -6.15 20.09
CA VAL A 826 9.19 -7.25 20.64
C VAL A 826 8.84 -7.54 22.11
N VAL A 827 8.50 -6.53 22.91
CA VAL A 827 8.02 -6.74 24.30
C VAL A 827 6.68 -7.48 24.31
N LEU A 828 5.77 -7.19 23.37
CA LEU A 828 4.53 -7.95 23.20
C LEU A 828 4.77 -9.40 22.70
N GLU A 829 5.78 -9.65 21.85
CA GLU A 829 6.22 -11.02 21.53
C GLU A 829 6.74 -11.76 22.78
N LEU A 830 7.53 -11.10 23.63
CA LEU A 830 8.05 -11.68 24.88
C LEU A 830 6.92 -12.07 25.84
N VAL A 831 5.90 -11.22 26.00
CA VAL A 831 4.76 -11.49 26.92
C VAL A 831 3.81 -12.55 26.38
N THR A 832 3.57 -12.62 25.07
CA THR A 832 2.54 -13.51 24.49
C THR A 832 3.06 -14.79 23.84
N ALA A 833 4.37 -14.85 23.52
CA ALA A 833 4.99 -15.83 22.63
C ALA A 833 4.34 -15.95 21.22
N ARG A 834 3.53 -14.96 20.82
CA ARG A 834 2.86 -14.92 19.50
C ARG A 834 3.67 -14.08 18.52
N GLN A 835 3.50 -14.36 17.23
CA GLN A 835 4.09 -13.52 16.18
C GLN A 835 3.28 -12.23 16.01
N PRO A 836 3.90 -11.10 15.61
CA PRO A 836 3.19 -9.81 15.57
C PRO A 836 1.98 -9.79 14.63
N ILE A 837 2.03 -10.57 13.54
CA ILE A 837 0.91 -10.77 12.62
C ILE A 837 0.63 -12.27 12.51
N GLU A 838 -0.57 -12.69 12.87
CA GLU A 838 -1.04 -14.07 12.71
C GLU A 838 -2.46 -14.10 12.14
N LYS A 839 -2.71 -14.92 11.10
CA LYS A 839 -4.04 -15.08 10.47
C LYS A 839 -4.73 -13.75 10.10
N GLY A 840 -3.95 -12.73 9.72
CA GLY A 840 -4.43 -11.40 9.37
C GLY A 840 -4.74 -10.47 10.55
N LYS A 841 -4.56 -10.90 11.80
CA LYS A 841 -4.69 -10.07 13.00
C LYS A 841 -3.32 -9.55 13.46
N TYR A 842 -3.26 -8.28 13.87
CA TYR A 842 -2.06 -7.63 14.41
C TYR A 842 -2.05 -7.68 15.95
N ILE A 843 -0.88 -7.89 16.56
CA ILE A 843 -0.74 -8.06 18.02
C ILE A 843 -1.11 -6.79 18.79
N VAL A 844 -0.56 -5.64 18.43
CA VAL A 844 -0.80 -4.35 19.11
C VAL A 844 -2.29 -4.03 19.14
N ARG A 845 -2.99 -4.20 18.02
CA ARG A 845 -4.43 -3.92 17.94
C ARG A 845 -5.28 -4.87 18.80
N GLN A 846 -4.88 -6.14 18.93
CA GLN A 846 -5.59 -7.10 19.80
C GLN A 846 -5.32 -6.83 21.29
N VAL A 847 -4.07 -6.47 21.63
CA VAL A 847 -3.69 -6.12 23.01
C VAL A 847 -4.40 -4.84 23.44
N ARG A 848 -4.27 -3.75 22.65
CA ARG A 848 -4.92 -2.46 22.91
C ARG A 848 -6.43 -2.62 23.08
N ALA A 849 -7.11 -3.32 22.16
CA ALA A 849 -8.55 -3.51 22.23
C ALA A 849 -9.02 -4.26 23.49
N LYS A 850 -8.27 -5.26 23.98
CA LYS A 850 -8.59 -5.93 25.26
C LYS A 850 -8.36 -5.01 26.47
N MET A 851 -7.24 -4.28 26.50
CA MET A 851 -6.95 -3.34 27.60
C MET A 851 -7.92 -2.15 27.67
N THR A 852 -8.50 -1.72 26.53
CA THR A 852 -9.54 -0.69 26.52
C THR A 852 -10.87 -1.19 27.09
N LEU A 853 -11.28 -2.42 26.79
CA LEU A 853 -12.57 -2.96 27.25
C LEU A 853 -12.66 -3.05 28.78
N GLU A 854 -11.63 -3.53 29.47
CA GLU A 854 -11.66 -3.60 30.94
C GLU A 854 -11.60 -2.24 31.63
N ALA A 855 -11.04 -1.22 30.97
CA ALA A 855 -11.05 0.16 31.48
C ALA A 855 -12.48 0.76 31.51
N GLU A 856 -13.44 0.17 30.80
CA GLU A 856 -14.86 0.54 30.81
C GLU A 856 -15.70 -0.34 31.77
N GLU A 857 -15.30 -1.59 32.03
CA GLU A 857 -16.04 -2.53 32.89
C GLU A 857 -15.61 -2.49 34.37
N GLY A 858 -14.40 -2.04 34.69
CA GLY A 858 -14.02 -1.59 36.04
C GLY A 858 -13.67 -2.65 37.08
N GLU A 859 -13.47 -3.91 36.68
CA GLU A 859 -12.93 -4.96 37.57
C GLU A 859 -11.39 -4.95 37.58
N GLU A 860 -10.78 -5.12 38.77
CA GLU A 860 -9.32 -5.24 38.92
C GLU A 860 -8.81 -6.66 38.58
N GLU A 861 -8.89 -7.08 37.31
CA GLU A 861 -8.23 -8.33 36.84
C GLU A 861 -6.70 -8.15 36.83
N ASP A 862 -5.98 -9.08 37.49
CA ASP A 862 -4.50 -9.18 37.57
C ASP A 862 -3.77 -9.11 36.21
N TYR A 863 -4.49 -9.36 35.10
CA TYR A 863 -3.92 -9.61 33.77
C TYR A 863 -4.45 -8.68 32.66
N CYS A 864 -5.22 -7.63 32.99
CA CYS A 864 -5.75 -6.66 32.02
C CYS A 864 -6.50 -7.33 30.83
N GLY A 865 -7.28 -8.37 31.10
CA GLY A 865 -8.05 -9.15 30.11
C GLY A 865 -7.22 -10.04 29.20
N LEU A 866 -5.89 -9.97 29.30
CA LEU A 866 -4.94 -10.63 28.39
C LEU A 866 -4.58 -12.05 28.82
N LYS A 867 -5.27 -12.63 29.80
CA LYS A 867 -5.06 -13.99 30.32
C LYS A 867 -5.02 -15.07 29.24
N ASP A 868 -5.89 -14.98 28.23
CA ASP A 868 -5.90 -15.88 27.05
C ASP A 868 -4.85 -15.54 25.98
N MET A 869 -4.06 -14.48 26.18
CA MET A 869 -3.08 -13.93 25.24
C MET A 869 -1.64 -13.99 25.74
N ILE A 870 -1.42 -13.82 27.04
CA ILE A 870 -0.14 -14.00 27.74
C ILE A 870 0.30 -15.47 27.59
N ASP A 871 1.62 -15.70 27.54
CA ASP A 871 2.18 -17.04 27.53
C ASP A 871 1.85 -17.78 28.86
N PRO A 872 1.21 -18.97 28.82
CA PRO A 872 0.92 -19.76 30.02
C PRO A 872 2.15 -20.04 30.90
N SER A 873 3.37 -20.03 30.34
CA SER A 873 4.59 -20.20 31.13
C SER A 873 4.86 -19.02 32.08
N ILE A 874 4.36 -17.82 31.78
CA ILE A 874 4.50 -16.61 32.60
C ILE A 874 3.43 -16.62 33.71
N ILE A 875 2.20 -17.00 33.36
CA ILE A 875 1.07 -17.07 34.30
C ILE A 875 1.39 -18.04 35.45
N ALA A 876 2.08 -19.15 35.15
CA ALA A 876 2.52 -20.12 36.15
C ALA A 876 3.66 -19.65 37.08
N GLU A 877 4.36 -18.56 36.75
CA GLU A 877 5.54 -18.07 37.49
C GLU A 877 5.25 -16.77 38.26
N VAL A 878 4.48 -15.84 37.68
CA VAL A 878 4.14 -14.53 38.27
C VAL A 878 3.08 -14.63 39.37
N GLY A 879 2.19 -15.62 39.30
CA GLY A 879 1.12 -15.81 40.28
C GLY A 879 0.05 -14.70 40.28
N THR A 880 -0.71 -14.60 41.37
CA THR A 880 -1.87 -13.69 41.57
C THR A 880 -1.42 -12.33 42.14
N ALA A 881 -0.45 -11.71 41.49
CA ALA A 881 0.11 -10.42 41.85
C ALA A 881 0.73 -9.76 40.62
N GLY A 882 -0.06 -9.60 39.55
CA GLY A 882 0.41 -9.33 38.18
C GLY A 882 1.09 -7.97 37.93
N THR A 883 1.49 -7.23 38.97
CA THR A 883 1.96 -5.84 38.90
C THR A 883 3.19 -5.66 38.01
N SER A 884 4.18 -6.56 38.07
CA SER A 884 5.38 -6.50 37.22
C SER A 884 5.04 -6.72 35.74
N LEU A 885 4.14 -7.67 35.46
CA LEU A 885 3.63 -7.96 34.12
C LEU A 885 2.78 -6.81 33.56
N ARG A 886 1.91 -6.22 34.39
CA ARG A 886 1.11 -5.04 34.06
C ARG A 886 1.99 -3.85 33.69
N ARG A 887 3.01 -3.50 34.50
CA ARG A 887 3.94 -2.40 34.18
C ARG A 887 4.73 -2.64 32.88
N VAL A 888 5.04 -3.90 32.54
CA VAL A 888 5.64 -4.25 31.24
C VAL A 888 4.66 -4.07 30.08
N LEU A 889 3.39 -4.43 30.25
CA LEU A 889 2.34 -4.21 29.25
C LEU A 889 2.06 -2.72 29.04
N GLU A 890 1.98 -1.94 30.11
CA GLU A 890 1.84 -0.48 30.06
C GLU A 890 3.03 0.18 29.32
N LEU A 891 4.27 -0.21 29.64
CA LEU A 891 5.46 0.25 28.91
C LEU A 891 5.45 -0.19 27.43
N ALA A 892 5.05 -1.43 27.14
CA ALA A 892 4.97 -1.95 25.77
C ALA A 892 3.94 -1.15 24.96
N MET A 893 2.80 -0.81 25.54
CA MET A 893 1.76 0.00 24.92
C MET A 893 2.21 1.45 24.68
N GLN A 894 2.87 2.09 25.66
CA GLN A 894 3.50 3.40 25.48
C GLN A 894 4.55 3.41 24.36
N CYS A 895 5.34 2.33 24.23
CA CYS A 895 6.30 2.20 23.13
C CYS A 895 5.62 2.12 21.76
N VAL A 896 4.42 1.51 21.65
CA VAL A 896 3.67 1.36 20.39
C VAL A 896 2.53 2.37 20.21
N GLU A 897 2.66 3.56 20.79
CA GLU A 897 1.75 4.66 20.50
C GLU A 897 1.88 5.17 19.07
N GLU A 898 0.77 5.67 18.51
CA GLU A 898 0.71 6.05 17.10
C GLU A 898 1.63 7.25 16.81
N SER A 899 1.61 8.26 17.67
CA SER A 899 2.53 9.42 17.65
C SER A 899 3.87 9.09 18.32
N ALA A 900 4.97 9.50 17.69
CA ALA A 900 6.34 9.37 18.17
C ALA A 900 6.66 10.27 19.37
N GLY A 901 5.90 11.36 19.57
CA GLY A 901 6.07 12.28 20.69
C GLY A 901 5.70 11.65 22.04
N ASP A 902 4.67 10.80 22.04
CA ASP A 902 4.10 10.17 23.23
C ASP A 902 4.84 8.90 23.65
N ARG A 903 5.69 8.34 22.77
CA ARG A 903 6.55 7.19 23.06
C ARG A 903 7.71 7.61 23.98
N PRO A 904 8.19 6.76 24.89
CA PRO A 904 9.37 7.04 25.72
C PRO A 904 10.66 7.16 24.89
N THR A 905 11.78 7.58 25.51
CA THR A 905 13.12 7.31 24.96
C THR A 905 13.59 5.91 25.36
N MET A 906 14.63 5.39 24.71
CA MET A 906 15.14 4.08 25.07
C MET A 906 15.80 4.06 26.46
N SER A 907 16.44 5.14 26.93
CA SER A 907 16.88 5.22 28.34
C SER A 907 15.72 5.28 29.34
N GLN A 908 14.57 5.88 28.99
CA GLN A 908 13.36 5.84 29.84
C GLN A 908 12.79 4.41 29.92
N ALA A 909 12.74 3.70 28.79
CA ALA A 909 12.33 2.30 28.76
C ALA A 909 13.30 1.39 29.55
N VAL A 910 14.62 1.61 29.44
CA VAL A 910 15.64 0.93 30.26
C VAL A 910 15.38 1.17 31.75
N LYS A 911 15.19 2.42 32.18
CA LYS A 911 14.92 2.75 33.60
C LYS A 911 13.68 2.04 34.13
N THR A 912 12.59 2.03 33.36
CA THR A 912 11.33 1.36 33.74
C THR A 912 11.52 -0.15 33.90
N ILE A 913 12.24 -0.81 32.99
CA ILE A 913 12.53 -2.25 33.09
C ILE A 913 13.49 -2.55 34.26
N GLU A 914 14.43 -1.65 34.57
CA GLU A 914 15.34 -1.78 35.73
C GLU A 914 14.61 -1.63 37.07
N GLU A 915 13.60 -0.77 37.16
CA GLU A 915 12.72 -0.67 38.35
C GLU A 915 11.92 -1.96 38.57
N ILE A 916 11.24 -2.44 37.53
CA ILE A 916 10.46 -3.70 37.58
C ILE A 916 11.35 -4.88 38.00
N LEU A 917 12.59 -4.95 37.50
CA LEU A 917 13.55 -6.00 37.90
C LEU A 917 14.06 -5.89 39.34
N GLN A 918 14.09 -4.68 39.91
CA GLN A 918 14.46 -4.47 41.32
C GLN A 918 13.32 -4.87 42.26
N GLU A 919 12.07 -4.56 41.88
CA GLU A 919 10.85 -5.01 42.59
C GLU A 919 10.73 -6.55 42.59
N GLU A 920 11.11 -7.19 41.48
CA GLU A 920 11.29 -8.65 41.34
C GLU A 920 12.52 -9.22 42.09
N GLY A 921 13.14 -8.45 42.98
CA GLY A 921 14.19 -8.91 43.90
C GLY A 921 15.56 -9.19 43.25
N VAL A 922 15.85 -8.63 42.07
CA VAL A 922 17.11 -8.89 41.36
C VAL A 922 18.15 -7.80 41.62
N ASN A 923 19.15 -8.11 42.47
CA ASN A 923 20.31 -7.23 42.69
C ASN A 923 21.08 -6.95 41.38
N GLY A 924 20.95 -5.72 40.87
CA GLY A 924 21.59 -5.26 39.64
C GLY A 924 23.06 -4.88 39.82
N ASN A 925 23.95 -5.86 39.94
CA ASN A 925 25.40 -5.57 39.98
C ASN A 925 25.91 -5.01 38.64
N SER A 926 26.27 -3.73 38.69
CA SER A 926 27.29 -3.03 37.87
C SER A 926 27.32 -3.27 36.35
N THR A 927 26.73 -2.33 35.59
CA THR A 927 27.48 -1.51 34.61
C THR A 927 26.56 -0.47 33.99
N SER A 928 26.60 0.75 34.55
CA SER A 928 25.98 1.95 34.00
C SER A 928 26.67 2.38 32.70
N ALA A 929 25.94 3.00 31.78
CA ALA A 929 26.39 3.22 30.40
C ALA A 929 27.55 4.25 30.26
N SER A 930 27.90 4.96 31.33
CA SER A 930 28.98 5.96 31.36
C SER A 930 30.40 5.38 31.34
N SER A 931 30.59 4.09 31.60
CA SER A 931 31.94 3.52 31.85
C SER A 931 32.72 3.08 30.60
N SER A 932 32.12 3.15 29.41
CA SER A 932 32.67 2.48 28.20
C SER A 932 33.60 3.36 27.35
N ALA A 933 33.81 4.63 27.72
CA ALA A 933 34.46 5.63 26.85
C ALA A 933 35.99 5.76 27.03
N THR A 934 36.59 5.08 28.02
CA THR A 934 37.96 5.38 28.49
C THR A 934 38.85 4.15 28.68
N ASP A 935 38.71 3.11 27.85
CA ASP A 935 39.62 1.95 27.90
C ASP A 935 40.04 1.45 26.50
N PHE A 936 40.82 2.28 25.81
CA PHE A 936 41.61 1.86 24.63
C PHE A 936 42.93 2.65 24.57
N GLY A 937 43.74 2.51 25.62
CA GLY A 937 45.07 3.08 25.71
C GLY A 937 46.07 2.10 26.34
N ILE A 938 47.21 1.90 25.68
CA ILE A 938 48.40 1.17 26.18
C ILE A 938 48.21 -0.34 26.36
N HIS A 939 48.71 -1.13 25.40
CA HIS A 939 49.51 -2.31 25.76
C HIS A 939 50.57 -2.71 24.70
N CYS A 940 51.45 -1.78 24.34
CA CYS A 940 52.67 -2.08 23.57
C CYS A 940 53.82 -1.10 23.88
N LEU A 941 54.56 -1.35 24.97
CA LEU A 941 55.95 -1.86 24.90
C LEU A 941 56.61 -1.97 26.27
N ARG A 942 57.74 -2.68 26.33
CA ARG A 942 58.45 -3.10 27.54
C ARG A 942 59.86 -2.50 27.54
N GLY A 943 60.21 -1.70 28.56
CA GLY A 943 61.61 -1.46 28.94
C GLY A 943 62.02 0.00 29.22
N GLY A 944 62.46 0.25 30.46
CA GLY A 944 63.29 1.40 30.88
C GLY A 944 62.59 2.77 31.01
N GLY A 945 62.89 3.61 32.01
CA GLY A 945 63.67 3.37 33.23
C GLY A 945 64.30 4.63 33.84
N GLY A 946 64.16 4.81 35.15
CA GLY A 946 65.02 5.70 35.97
C GLY A 946 64.55 7.14 36.18
N GLY A 947 64.30 7.50 37.45
CA GLY A 947 64.19 8.89 37.95
C GLY A 947 62.88 9.64 37.64
N GLY A 948 62.39 10.55 38.48
CA GLY A 948 62.81 10.89 39.84
C GLY A 948 62.71 12.40 40.12
N GLY A 949 61.92 12.81 41.13
CA GLY A 949 61.95 14.19 41.63
C GLY A 949 60.60 14.93 41.63
N ALA A 950 60.17 15.23 42.85
CA ALA A 950 59.26 16.28 43.32
C ALA A 950 59.48 17.68 42.66
N ASN A 951 58.62 18.71 42.83
CA ASN A 951 57.58 18.91 43.86
C ASN A 951 56.52 20.00 43.53
N LEU A 952 55.35 19.90 44.17
CA LEU A 952 54.41 20.96 44.63
C LEU A 952 53.98 22.15 43.73
N ARG A 953 52.65 22.30 43.58
CA ARG A 953 51.82 23.20 44.44
C ARG A 953 50.32 22.79 44.43
N GLN A 954 49.54 23.33 45.37
CA GLN A 954 48.19 22.85 45.75
C GLN A 954 47.07 23.90 45.52
N HIS A 955 45.82 23.40 45.49
CA HIS A 955 44.55 23.92 46.06
C HIS A 955 43.36 23.88 45.06
N PRO A 956 42.09 23.84 45.53
CA PRO A 956 41.55 22.98 46.61
C PRO A 956 40.25 22.27 46.23
N TYR A 957 39.94 21.13 46.88
CA TYR A 957 38.75 20.93 47.73
C TYR A 957 38.57 19.44 48.08
N CYS A 958 38.50 19.14 49.38
CA CYS A 958 37.96 17.89 49.91
C CYS A 958 36.93 18.26 50.99
N GLY A 959 35.86 17.47 51.11
CA GLY A 959 34.86 17.61 52.16
C GLY A 959 33.77 16.56 52.00
N GLY A 960 33.59 15.71 53.00
CA GLY A 960 32.56 14.67 53.00
C GLY A 960 32.28 14.11 54.39
N SER A 961 31.03 13.69 54.60
CA SER A 961 30.48 12.78 55.64
C SER A 961 28.96 12.92 55.61
N GLY A 962 28.14 11.92 55.96
CA GLY A 962 28.45 10.53 56.32
C GLY A 962 27.18 9.73 56.66
N GLU A 963 27.37 8.55 57.25
CA GLU A 963 26.35 7.67 57.90
C GLU A 963 25.37 6.85 57.03
N VAL A 964 25.01 5.66 57.56
CA VAL A 964 24.31 4.52 56.93
C VAL A 964 23.68 3.63 58.04
N CYS A 965 22.52 2.97 57.78
CA CYS A 965 21.83 1.97 58.65
C CYS A 965 21.21 2.53 59.97
N THR A 966 20.22 1.96 60.71
CA THR A 966 19.24 0.81 60.65
C THR A 966 18.31 0.94 61.90
N SER A 967 17.11 0.34 62.11
CA SER A 967 16.08 -0.39 61.32
C SER A 967 14.85 -0.75 62.23
N TYR A 968 13.74 -1.25 61.68
CA TYR A 968 12.49 -1.68 62.38
C TYR A 968 11.70 -0.54 63.11
N THR A 969 10.43 -0.65 63.57
CA THR A 969 9.43 -1.74 63.74
C THR A 969 8.01 -1.28 63.31
N LYS A 970 7.02 -2.20 63.22
CA LYS A 970 5.57 -1.87 63.20
C LYS A 970 5.04 -1.64 64.63
N SER A 971 4.18 -0.63 64.86
CA SER A 971 2.79 -0.80 65.36
C SER A 971 2.09 0.49 65.82
N ASN A 972 0.77 0.56 65.57
CA ASN A 972 -0.30 1.17 66.38
C ASN A 972 -0.30 2.67 66.83
N SER A 973 -1.34 3.36 66.34
CA SER A 973 -2.43 4.00 67.12
C SER A 973 -2.43 5.49 67.51
N SER A 974 -3.61 6.09 67.24
CA SER A 974 -4.31 7.14 68.00
C SER A 974 -3.85 8.61 67.94
N GLY A 975 -4.85 9.52 67.86
CA GLY A 975 -4.70 10.99 67.93
C GLY A 975 -4.26 11.64 66.60
N GLY A 976 -4.85 12.72 66.08
CA GLY A 976 -6.04 13.48 66.51
C GLY A 976 -5.72 14.95 66.81
N GLY A 977 -5.92 15.85 65.84
CA GLY A 977 -5.68 17.29 66.04
C GLY A 977 -5.93 18.14 64.79
N LYS A 978 -6.88 19.08 64.87
CA LYS A 978 -7.32 19.97 63.79
C LYS A 978 -6.23 20.95 63.33
N GLY A 979 -6.20 21.29 62.03
CA GLY A 979 -5.54 22.47 61.48
C GLY A 979 -6.19 22.91 60.18
N ASN A 980 -6.72 24.14 60.12
CA ASN A 980 -7.36 24.70 58.91
C ASN A 980 -6.31 25.33 57.97
N CYS A 981 -6.55 25.25 56.65
CA CYS A 981 -6.85 26.47 55.86
C CYS A 981 -7.43 26.23 54.46
N LYS A 982 -8.23 27.21 54.05
CA LYS A 982 -8.69 27.58 52.70
C LYS A 982 -7.51 28.19 51.88
N GLU A 983 -7.53 28.45 50.57
CA GLU A 983 -8.51 28.22 49.48
C GLU A 983 -7.79 28.22 48.10
N LYS A 984 -8.57 28.15 47.01
CA LYS A 984 -8.21 28.31 45.58
C LYS A 984 -7.10 29.32 45.24
N CYS A 985 -6.46 29.09 44.09
CA CYS A 985 -6.16 30.12 43.08
C CYS A 985 -6.17 29.52 41.67
N ASP A 986 -6.25 30.39 40.65
CA ASP A 986 -6.64 30.05 39.28
C ASP A 986 -5.46 30.00 38.27
N ALA A 987 -5.83 29.89 36.99
CA ALA A 987 -5.01 29.71 35.80
C ALA A 987 -3.78 30.65 35.62
N PHE A 988 -2.83 30.20 34.80
CA PHE A 988 -1.79 31.02 34.19
C PHE A 988 -1.75 30.81 32.66
N ASP A 989 -1.75 31.93 31.94
CA ASP A 989 -1.35 32.07 30.55
C ASP A 989 -0.24 33.14 30.50
N TYR A 990 0.70 33.04 29.56
CA TYR A 990 1.59 34.16 29.22
C TYR A 990 2.24 34.01 27.84
N SER A 991 1.75 34.79 26.88
CA SER A 991 2.47 35.05 25.63
C SER A 991 3.63 36.04 25.84
N GLY A 992 4.81 35.77 25.27
CA GLY A 992 5.90 36.73 25.24
C GLY A 992 7.12 36.21 24.46
N GLY A 993 7.44 36.84 23.32
CA GLY A 993 8.56 36.45 22.47
C GLY A 993 9.60 37.55 22.31
N TYR A 994 10.85 37.15 22.05
CA TYR A 994 11.91 38.02 21.54
C TYR A 994 12.77 37.23 20.55
N ALA A 995 13.29 37.91 19.53
CA ALA A 995 14.30 37.38 18.61
C ALA A 995 15.66 38.01 18.90
N VAL A 996 16.77 37.31 18.62
CA VAL A 996 18.02 37.95 18.16
C VAL A 996 18.92 36.98 17.38
N SER A 997 19.40 37.55 16.28
CA SER A 997 20.46 37.21 15.33
C SER A 997 21.77 36.50 15.79
N THR A 998 22.44 35.90 14.78
CA THR A 998 23.92 35.81 14.56
C THR A 998 24.84 34.87 15.37
N THR A 999 25.35 33.85 14.67
CA THR A 999 26.77 33.45 14.48
C THR A 999 27.79 33.50 15.63
N VAL A 1000 28.56 32.41 15.79
CA VAL A 1000 30.05 32.43 15.78
C VAL A 1000 30.63 31.02 15.53
N GLU A 1001 31.88 30.95 15.04
CA GLU A 1001 32.63 29.75 14.65
C GLU A 1001 33.39 29.06 15.81
N PRO A 1002 33.99 27.85 15.62
CA PRO A 1002 34.31 26.91 16.70
C PRO A 1002 35.71 27.06 17.35
N LYS A 1003 35.94 26.24 18.39
CA LYS A 1003 37.25 25.82 18.93
C LYS A 1003 37.24 24.34 19.25
#